data_AF-A0A8C1QEU5-F1
#
_entry.id   AF-A0A8C1QEU5-F1
#
_cell.length_a   1.000
_cell.length_b   1.000
_cell.length_c   1.000
_cell.angle_alpha   90.00
_cell.angle_beta   90.00
_cell.angle_gamma   90.00
#
_symmetry.space_group_name_H-M   'P 1'
#
loop_
_entity.id
_entity.type
_entity.pdbx_description
1 polymer ?
#
loop_
_entity_poly.entity_id
_entity_poly.type
_entity_poly.pdbx_seq_one_letter_code
_entity_poly.pdbx_strand_id
1 'polypeptide(L)'
;MSSFRLPPKLGGVLLGLYNKQDNKKYLEVAIMSKINKILVRYVREDGKLHTVNLQSPNLADGRSQSVILRVGGLRREYLSLELYVNCRLADSAQRLPPLVSLPRDAELIVIFNSRMYGMYTMYAGSSILVFHCKYIQTEGFKFFCVCIIYMILDSFSLLTYYDNMSLCFEGFHEPRSRCQPNPCFKGVACMETFDFPGYRCGPCPEGMIGNGTHCQDIDEAQPCYTPGACVNTAKGFTCEPCPPGLWGPPLSGFGVEYAKSHRQECSDIDECLDLANACTPNSICINTIGSYRCGQCKVGYVGNQTTGCFPRKSCATLSFNPCDTNAHCVIQRNDDVTCACNVGWAGNGHTCGKDTDIDGYPDRSLPCMDNDKHCKQDNCIFTPNSGQEDADNDGIGDQCDEDADGDGIKNVEDNCRLVSNKDQQNSDTDSFGDACDNCPTVPNIDQKDTDNNGEGDACDDDIDGDGIQNVLDNCPKVPNPMQTDRDRDGVGDACDSCPEISNPMQTDVDNDLVGDVCDTNQDTDGDGHQDTRDNCPIIPNSSQLDSDNDGIGDDCDDDDDNDGVPDNHAINGIGPDNCRLISNPNQKDSNSNGVGDVCENDFDNDAVMDLIDVCPESAEVTLTDFRAYQTVILDPEGDAQIDPNWVVLNQISEAKCPVDLEMQTVNRFSTGYTAFNGVDFEGTFHVNTVTDDDYAGFIFGYQDSSSFYVVMWKQTEQTYWQSIPFRSMAEPGLQLKAVKSRTGPGEFLRNALWHTGDTDGEVKLLWKDPRNVGWQDKTSYRWQLIHRPQVGYIRVKLYEGTEMVADSNVVIDTSMRGGRLGVFCFSQENIIWSNLRYRCNDTVPEDFSTHRKQVLMHIKV
;
A
#
# COMPACT_ATOMS: atom_id res chain seq x y z
N MET A 1 -24.72 42.78 -19.15
CA MET A 1 -25.51 42.72 -20.41
C MET A 1 -24.85 41.80 -21.41
N SER A 2 -25.61 40.96 -22.12
CA SER A 2 -25.13 40.03 -23.17
C SER A 2 -26.29 39.18 -23.70
N SER A 3 -26.29 38.88 -25.00
CA SER A 3 -27.46 38.54 -25.83
C SER A 3 -27.36 37.15 -26.53
N PHE A 4 -28.47 36.53 -27.01
CA PHE A 4 -28.53 35.13 -27.55
C PHE A 4 -29.13 34.91 -28.97
N ARG A 5 -28.61 34.02 -29.85
CA ARG A 5 -29.21 33.69 -31.17
C ARG A 5 -29.86 32.29 -31.17
N LEU A 6 -31.18 32.16 -31.36
CA LEU A 6 -31.90 30.86 -31.39
C LEU A 6 -32.06 30.32 -32.83
N PRO A 7 -31.77 29.03 -33.11
CA PRO A 7 -32.11 28.40 -34.38
C PRO A 7 -33.64 28.25 -34.56
N PRO A 8 -34.20 28.39 -35.78
CA PRO A 8 -35.64 28.59 -35.98
C PRO A 8 -36.58 27.41 -35.65
N LYS A 9 -36.09 26.27 -35.15
CA LYS A 9 -36.89 25.01 -35.12
C LYS A 9 -36.82 24.13 -33.87
N LEU A 10 -36.05 24.47 -32.83
CA LEU A 10 -35.96 23.70 -31.59
C LEU A 10 -36.41 24.54 -30.39
N GLY A 11 -37.43 24.06 -29.68
CA GLY A 11 -37.87 24.61 -28.38
C GLY A 11 -37.24 23.85 -27.22
N GLY A 12 -37.28 24.41 -26.02
CA GLY A 12 -36.66 23.81 -24.82
C GLY A 12 -37.16 24.41 -23.51
N VAL A 13 -37.05 23.62 -22.43
CA VAL A 13 -37.30 24.08 -21.05
C VAL A 13 -36.12 24.95 -20.63
N LEU A 14 -36.41 26.17 -20.18
CA LEU A 14 -35.40 27.10 -19.66
C LEU A 14 -35.10 26.85 -18.18
N LEU A 15 -36.14 26.52 -17.43
CA LEU A 15 -36.10 26.41 -15.98
C LEU A 15 -37.26 25.56 -15.49
N GLY A 16 -37.04 24.76 -14.46
CA GLY A 16 -38.13 24.26 -13.65
C GLY A 16 -37.76 24.01 -12.20
N LEU A 17 -38.77 24.09 -11.34
CA LEU A 17 -38.71 23.94 -9.90
C LEU A 17 -39.47 22.67 -9.53
N TYR A 18 -38.72 21.72 -8.98
CA TYR A 18 -39.17 20.35 -8.76
C TYR A 18 -38.74 19.91 -7.36
N ASN A 19 -39.60 19.19 -6.65
CA ASN A 19 -39.19 18.52 -5.40
C ASN A 19 -38.50 17.20 -5.74
N LYS A 20 -37.31 16.97 -5.17
CA LYS A 20 -36.47 15.80 -5.47
C LYS A 20 -37.03 14.51 -4.87
N GLN A 21 -37.75 14.59 -3.75
CA GLN A 21 -38.25 13.41 -3.03
C GLN A 21 -39.50 12.79 -3.68
N ASP A 22 -40.39 13.61 -4.26
CA ASP A 22 -41.65 13.15 -4.86
C ASP A 22 -41.75 13.44 -6.39
N ASN A 23 -40.71 14.05 -6.97
CA ASN A 23 -40.62 14.46 -8.37
C ASN A 23 -41.75 15.41 -8.84
N LYS A 24 -42.45 16.07 -7.92
CA LYS A 24 -43.57 16.95 -8.23
C LYS A 24 -43.08 18.30 -8.76
N LYS A 25 -43.68 18.74 -9.88
CA LYS A 25 -43.30 19.99 -10.56
C LYS A 25 -44.15 21.17 -10.12
N TYR A 26 -43.53 22.16 -9.47
CA TYR A 26 -44.23 23.33 -8.92
C TYR A 26 -44.27 24.50 -9.90
N LEU A 27 -43.21 24.69 -10.69
CA LEU A 27 -43.10 25.74 -11.70
C LEU A 27 -42.20 25.27 -12.86
N GLU A 28 -42.57 25.54 -14.10
CA GLU A 28 -41.78 25.24 -15.29
C GLU A 28 -41.94 26.36 -16.32
N VAL A 29 -40.84 26.81 -16.89
CA VAL A 29 -40.80 27.85 -17.92
C VAL A 29 -40.10 27.30 -19.16
N ALA A 30 -40.78 27.33 -20.30
CA ALA A 30 -40.27 26.80 -21.56
C ALA A 30 -40.47 27.80 -22.71
N ILE A 31 -39.51 27.82 -23.64
CA ILE A 31 -39.63 28.60 -24.89
C ILE A 31 -40.17 27.68 -25.99
N MET A 32 -41.25 28.13 -26.63
CA MET A 32 -41.81 27.52 -27.84
C MET A 32 -41.44 28.37 -29.06
N SER A 33 -40.20 28.22 -29.53
CA SER A 33 -39.59 28.98 -30.63
C SER A 33 -40.33 28.85 -31.98
N LYS A 34 -41.03 27.73 -32.25
CA LYS A 34 -41.85 27.57 -33.47
C LYS A 34 -43.04 28.53 -33.58
N ILE A 35 -43.53 29.06 -32.46
CA ILE A 35 -44.75 29.87 -32.39
C ILE A 35 -44.56 31.21 -31.66
N ASN A 36 -43.31 31.61 -31.37
CA ASN A 36 -42.98 32.87 -30.71
C ASN A 36 -43.67 33.07 -29.33
N LYS A 37 -43.72 32.00 -28.51
CA LYS A 37 -44.35 32.03 -27.17
C LYS A 37 -43.43 31.49 -26.08
N ILE A 38 -43.65 31.99 -24.88
CA ILE A 38 -43.11 31.45 -23.63
C ILE A 38 -44.27 30.83 -22.85
N LEU A 39 -44.07 29.57 -22.47
CA LEU A 39 -45.01 28.76 -21.72
C LEU A 39 -44.57 28.74 -20.25
N VAL A 40 -45.44 29.20 -19.36
CA VAL A 40 -45.23 29.12 -17.90
C VAL A 40 -46.27 28.18 -17.32
N ARG A 41 -45.85 27.09 -16.69
CA ARG A 41 -46.73 26.11 -16.03
C ARG A 41 -46.44 26.10 -14.54
N TYR A 42 -47.47 26.17 -13.71
CA TYR A 42 -47.31 26.15 -12.26
C TYR A 42 -48.49 25.49 -11.56
N VAL A 43 -48.27 25.01 -10.33
CA VAL A 43 -49.31 24.37 -9.53
C VAL A 43 -50.00 25.40 -8.63
N ARG A 44 -51.32 25.54 -8.77
CA ARG A 44 -52.10 26.46 -7.95
C ARG A 44 -52.29 25.92 -6.54
N GLU A 45 -52.74 26.77 -5.63
CA GLU A 45 -53.09 26.39 -4.25
C GLU A 45 -54.08 25.22 -4.15
N ASP A 46 -55.00 25.06 -5.13
CA ASP A 46 -55.92 23.93 -5.22
C ASP A 46 -55.28 22.61 -5.72
N GLY A 47 -53.96 22.59 -5.89
CA GLY A 47 -53.18 21.42 -6.33
C GLY A 47 -53.23 21.13 -7.83
N LYS A 48 -53.97 21.91 -8.63
CA LYS A 48 -54.09 21.71 -10.09
C LYS A 48 -53.06 22.53 -10.88
N LEU A 49 -52.62 21.98 -12.00
CA LEU A 49 -51.69 22.66 -12.91
C LEU A 49 -52.40 23.77 -13.68
N HIS A 50 -51.81 24.97 -13.68
CA HIS A 50 -52.23 26.11 -14.47
C HIS A 50 -51.13 26.47 -15.48
N THR A 51 -51.53 26.81 -16.70
CA THR A 51 -50.59 27.13 -17.80
C THR A 51 -50.92 28.49 -18.36
N VAL A 52 -49.92 29.36 -18.43
CA VAL A 52 -50.00 30.73 -18.92
C VAL A 52 -49.08 30.88 -20.12
N ASN A 53 -49.62 31.41 -21.22
CA ASN A 53 -48.90 31.60 -22.47
C ASN A 53 -48.63 33.09 -22.66
N LEU A 54 -47.36 33.48 -22.64
CA LEU A 54 -46.92 34.85 -22.87
C LEU A 54 -46.32 34.94 -24.27
N GLN A 55 -46.79 35.89 -25.08
CA GLN A 55 -46.41 35.98 -26.49
C GLN A 55 -45.35 37.07 -26.71
N SER A 56 -44.44 36.87 -27.66
CA SER A 56 -43.61 37.98 -28.15
C SER A 56 -43.22 37.74 -29.60
N PRO A 57 -43.55 38.66 -30.53
CA PRO A 57 -43.43 38.44 -31.97
C PRO A 57 -42.00 38.22 -32.48
N ASN A 58 -40.97 38.57 -31.68
CA ASN A 58 -39.57 38.58 -32.09
C ASN A 58 -38.69 37.53 -31.37
N LEU A 59 -39.28 36.55 -30.68
CA LEU A 59 -38.52 35.56 -29.90
C LEU A 59 -37.70 34.58 -30.77
N ALA A 60 -38.13 34.29 -31.99
CA ALA A 60 -37.47 33.34 -32.90
C ALA A 60 -36.98 33.99 -34.22
N ASP A 61 -36.68 35.30 -34.19
CA ASP A 61 -36.16 36.05 -35.34
C ASP A 61 -34.69 35.72 -35.69
N GLY A 62 -34.09 34.79 -34.94
CA GLY A 62 -32.71 34.40 -35.09
C GLY A 62 -31.75 35.55 -34.79
N ARG A 63 -32.07 36.46 -33.88
CA ARG A 63 -31.15 37.50 -33.36
C ARG A 63 -30.92 37.35 -31.87
N SER A 64 -29.86 38.02 -31.41
CA SER A 64 -29.44 38.21 -30.02
C SER A 64 -30.48 38.94 -29.16
N GLN A 65 -31.29 38.24 -28.36
CA GLN A 65 -32.28 38.89 -27.46
C GLN A 65 -31.89 38.77 -25.97
N SER A 66 -32.60 39.43 -25.05
CA SER A 66 -32.49 39.31 -23.59
C SER A 66 -33.88 39.13 -23.01
N VAL A 67 -34.14 38.07 -22.26
CA VAL A 67 -35.49 37.73 -21.78
C VAL A 67 -35.50 37.77 -20.25
N ILE A 68 -36.46 38.51 -19.69
CA ILE A 68 -36.69 38.60 -18.25
C ILE A 68 -38.14 38.22 -18.00
N LEU A 69 -38.36 37.20 -17.16
CA LEU A 69 -39.68 36.85 -16.65
C LEU A 69 -39.74 37.27 -15.18
N ARG A 70 -40.63 38.21 -14.87
CA ARG A 70 -40.88 38.67 -13.50
C ARG A 70 -42.12 37.98 -12.96
N VAL A 71 -41.95 37.28 -11.84
CA VAL A 71 -43.04 36.61 -11.12
C VAL A 71 -43.28 37.36 -9.81
N GLY A 72 -44.42 38.05 -9.75
CA GLY A 72 -44.85 38.82 -8.59
C GLY A 72 -46.02 38.14 -7.87
N GLY A 73 -46.16 38.40 -6.56
CA GLY A 73 -47.32 37.95 -5.79
C GLY A 73 -47.23 36.51 -5.26
N LEU A 74 -46.03 35.97 -5.02
CA LEU A 74 -45.82 34.60 -4.52
C LEU A 74 -46.42 34.32 -3.13
N ARG A 75 -46.71 35.36 -2.35
CA ARG A 75 -47.37 35.30 -1.02
C ARG A 75 -48.63 36.17 -0.93
N ARG A 76 -49.18 36.63 -2.07
CA ARG A 76 -50.38 37.50 -2.13
C ARG A 76 -51.55 36.74 -2.73
N GLU A 77 -52.78 37.23 -2.54
CA GLU A 77 -54.02 36.58 -3.03
C GLU A 77 -54.03 36.26 -4.53
N TYR A 78 -53.22 36.98 -5.32
CA TYR A 78 -53.09 36.75 -6.76
C TYR A 78 -51.65 36.84 -7.24
N LEU A 79 -51.33 36.02 -8.23
CA LEU A 79 -50.04 35.97 -8.90
C LEU A 79 -50.03 36.86 -10.15
N SER A 80 -48.88 37.44 -10.47
CA SER A 80 -48.66 38.26 -11.67
C SER A 80 -47.40 37.82 -12.41
N LEU A 81 -47.51 37.64 -13.72
CA LEU A 81 -46.41 37.30 -14.60
C LEU A 81 -46.19 38.43 -15.61
N GLU A 82 -44.97 38.92 -15.73
CA GLU A 82 -44.60 39.93 -16.71
C GLU A 82 -43.39 39.43 -17.50
N LEU A 83 -43.53 39.37 -18.83
CA LEU A 83 -42.47 38.99 -19.74
C LEU A 83 -41.87 40.25 -20.37
N TYR A 84 -40.59 40.46 -20.18
CA TYR A 84 -39.81 41.51 -20.84
C TYR A 84 -38.83 40.88 -21.83
N VAL A 85 -38.77 41.43 -23.04
CA VAL A 85 -37.79 41.08 -24.08
C VAL A 85 -37.02 42.33 -24.47
N ASN A 86 -35.68 42.28 -24.39
CA ASN A 86 -34.77 43.42 -24.49
C ASN A 86 -35.21 44.61 -23.62
N CYS A 87 -35.53 44.29 -22.37
CA CYS A 87 -36.00 45.24 -21.36
C CYS A 87 -37.37 45.90 -21.66
N ARG A 88 -38.04 45.61 -22.78
CA ARG A 88 -39.41 46.07 -23.04
C ARG A 88 -40.41 45.04 -22.59
N LEU A 89 -41.48 45.45 -21.91
CA LEU A 89 -42.59 44.57 -21.58
C LEU A 89 -43.22 44.06 -22.88
N ALA A 90 -43.08 42.76 -23.12
CA ALA A 90 -43.58 42.10 -24.31
C ALA A 90 -45.01 41.56 -24.09
N ASP A 91 -45.28 41.00 -22.92
CA ASP A 91 -46.61 40.52 -22.54
C ASP A 91 -46.72 40.42 -21.00
N SER A 92 -47.94 40.43 -20.47
CA SER A 92 -48.18 40.27 -19.04
C SER A 92 -49.52 39.61 -18.74
N ALA A 93 -49.57 38.86 -17.65
CA ALA A 93 -50.76 38.23 -17.13
C ALA A 93 -50.89 38.55 -15.63
N GLN A 94 -51.93 39.29 -15.26
CA GLN A 94 -52.18 39.72 -13.89
C GLN A 94 -53.41 39.02 -13.30
N ARG A 95 -53.54 39.06 -11.97
CA ARG A 95 -54.63 38.41 -11.21
C ARG A 95 -54.78 36.91 -11.47
N LEU A 96 -53.65 36.23 -11.67
CA LEU A 96 -53.63 34.79 -11.82
C LEU A 96 -53.86 34.11 -10.47
N PRO A 97 -54.38 32.87 -10.45
CA PRO A 97 -54.53 32.13 -9.21
C PRO A 97 -53.19 31.98 -8.47
N PRO A 98 -53.20 32.01 -7.12
CA PRO A 98 -51.98 31.94 -6.32
C PRO A 98 -51.26 30.60 -6.51
N LEU A 99 -49.92 30.65 -6.45
CA LEU A 99 -49.04 29.48 -6.47
C LEU A 99 -49.20 28.71 -5.16
N VAL A 100 -49.18 27.37 -5.21
CA VAL A 100 -49.15 26.55 -3.99
C VAL A 100 -47.93 26.91 -3.13
N SER A 101 -48.11 26.93 -1.81
CA SER A 101 -47.02 27.15 -0.86
C SER A 101 -45.95 26.07 -1.02
N LEU A 102 -44.68 26.48 -1.17
CA LEU A 102 -43.56 25.54 -1.25
C LEU A 102 -43.31 24.87 0.12
N PRO A 103 -42.99 23.56 0.19
CA PRO A 103 -42.76 22.86 1.46
C PRO A 103 -41.61 23.49 2.26
N ARG A 104 -41.76 23.60 3.59
CA ARG A 104 -40.70 24.16 4.46
C ARG A 104 -39.53 23.20 4.68
N ASP A 105 -39.79 21.90 4.51
CA ASP A 105 -38.83 20.82 4.80
C ASP A 105 -37.99 20.46 3.56
N ALA A 106 -38.18 21.18 2.45
CA ALA A 106 -37.31 21.08 1.29
C ALA A 106 -36.02 21.84 1.58
N GLU A 107 -35.09 21.20 2.29
CA GLU A 107 -33.73 21.73 2.53
C GLU A 107 -32.98 22.01 1.21
N LEU A 108 -33.47 21.47 0.08
CA LEU A 108 -32.88 21.67 -1.23
C LEU A 108 -33.89 21.79 -2.37
N ILE A 109 -33.84 22.91 -3.09
CA ILE A 109 -34.56 23.12 -4.34
C ILE A 109 -33.56 22.96 -5.50
N VAL A 110 -33.79 21.96 -6.36
CA VAL A 110 -32.94 21.72 -7.53
C VAL A 110 -33.52 22.44 -8.74
N ILE A 111 -32.73 23.35 -9.29
CA ILE A 111 -33.07 24.07 -10.53
C ILE A 111 -32.43 23.32 -11.69
N PHE A 112 -33.26 22.70 -12.53
CA PHE A 112 -32.75 22.06 -13.74
C PHE A 112 -32.51 23.10 -14.84
N ASN A 113 -31.24 23.27 -15.18
CA ASN A 113 -30.81 23.84 -16.45
C ASN A 113 -29.99 22.78 -17.18
N SER A 114 -30.05 22.73 -18.50
CA SER A 114 -29.76 21.51 -19.30
C SER A 114 -28.30 21.00 -19.32
N ARG A 115 -27.44 21.33 -18.33
CA ARG A 115 -26.32 20.50 -17.83
C ARG A 115 -25.52 21.08 -16.62
N MET A 116 -26.14 21.86 -15.73
CA MET A 116 -25.51 22.25 -14.45
C MET A 116 -26.42 21.89 -13.27
N TYR A 117 -25.93 21.01 -12.40
CA TYR A 117 -26.49 20.80 -11.06
C TYR A 117 -25.92 21.90 -10.15
N GLY A 118 -26.65 23.00 -10.00
CA GLY A 118 -26.35 24.02 -8.99
C GLY A 118 -27.33 23.89 -7.83
N MET A 119 -26.83 23.60 -6.63
CA MET A 119 -27.61 23.55 -5.39
C MET A 119 -27.73 24.97 -4.84
N TYR A 120 -28.96 25.47 -4.70
CA TYR A 120 -29.24 26.77 -4.06
C TYR A 120 -30.21 26.58 -2.90
N THR A 121 -29.81 26.96 -1.70
CA THR A 121 -30.63 26.87 -0.48
C THR A 121 -31.56 28.08 -0.42
N MET A 122 -32.86 27.84 -0.29
CA MET A 122 -33.87 28.90 -0.34
C MET A 122 -34.45 29.14 1.06
N TYR A 123 -34.20 30.32 1.66
CA TYR A 123 -34.77 30.67 2.96
C TYR A 123 -36.24 31.10 2.85
N ALA A 124 -37.07 30.60 3.77
CA ALA A 124 -38.54 30.64 3.77
C ALA A 124 -39.18 32.03 4.01
N GLY A 125 -38.70 33.10 3.36
CA GLY A 125 -39.20 34.47 3.56
C GLY A 125 -39.49 35.32 2.31
N SER A 126 -39.21 34.87 1.08
CA SER A 126 -39.11 35.79 -0.07
C SER A 126 -40.44 36.15 -0.76
N SER A 127 -40.57 37.39 -1.24
CA SER A 127 -41.81 37.95 -1.81
C SER A 127 -41.82 38.12 -3.35
N ILE A 128 -40.65 38.09 -4.02
CA ILE A 128 -40.50 38.28 -5.47
C ILE A 128 -39.38 37.36 -5.99
N LEU A 129 -39.58 36.73 -7.15
CA LEU A 129 -38.53 36.02 -7.91
C LEU A 129 -38.31 36.69 -9.27
N VAL A 130 -37.05 37.04 -9.57
CA VAL A 130 -36.61 37.58 -10.85
C VAL A 130 -35.56 36.64 -11.45
N PHE A 131 -35.76 36.22 -12.70
CA PHE A 131 -34.87 35.30 -13.40
C PHE A 131 -34.11 36.01 -14.53
N HIS A 132 -32.79 35.79 -14.58
CA HIS A 132 -31.91 36.32 -15.63
C HIS A 132 -30.96 35.22 -16.12
N CYS A 133 -30.98 34.86 -17.40
CA CYS A 133 -30.21 33.74 -17.96
C CYS A 133 -29.20 34.19 -19.06
N LYS A 134 -27.95 33.69 -19.06
CA LYS A 134 -26.85 34.03 -20.01
C LYS A 134 -26.04 32.79 -20.45
N TYR A 135 -25.48 32.79 -21.68
CA TYR A 135 -24.78 31.64 -22.34
C TYR A 135 -23.31 31.92 -22.74
N ILE A 136 -22.44 30.88 -22.78
CA ILE A 136 -20.99 30.94 -23.15
C ILE A 136 -20.63 29.83 -24.17
N GLN A 137 -19.70 30.08 -25.10
CA GLN A 137 -19.12 29.09 -26.04
C GLN A 137 -17.70 28.70 -25.61
N THR A 138 -17.37 27.40 -25.64
CA THR A 138 -16.01 26.87 -25.76
C THR A 138 -15.98 25.80 -26.86
N GLU A 139 -14.84 25.56 -27.48
CA GLU A 139 -14.71 24.66 -28.64
C GLU A 139 -15.21 23.23 -28.35
N GLY A 140 -15.97 22.68 -29.28
CA GLY A 140 -16.63 21.37 -29.16
C GLY A 140 -18.05 21.47 -28.59
N PHE A 141 -19.02 20.84 -29.28
CA PHE A 141 -20.47 20.87 -29.01
C PHE A 141 -20.89 20.65 -27.53
N LYS A 142 -20.81 21.70 -26.69
CA LYS A 142 -21.41 21.80 -25.35
C LYS A 142 -21.79 23.26 -25.05
N PHE A 143 -22.72 23.42 -24.13
CA PHE A 143 -23.71 24.50 -24.13
C PHE A 143 -24.07 24.82 -22.67
N PHE A 144 -23.78 26.04 -22.17
CA PHE A 144 -23.93 26.41 -20.73
C PHE A 144 -24.89 27.57 -20.52
N CYS A 145 -25.78 27.45 -19.55
CA CYS A 145 -26.72 28.49 -19.15
C CYS A 145 -26.53 28.83 -17.66
N VAL A 146 -26.18 30.09 -17.35
CA VAL A 146 -26.13 30.58 -15.97
C VAL A 146 -27.39 31.41 -15.73
N CYS A 147 -28.24 30.94 -14.82
CA CYS A 147 -29.41 31.67 -14.35
C CYS A 147 -29.12 32.27 -12.97
N ILE A 148 -29.27 33.59 -12.83
CA ILE A 148 -29.15 34.28 -11.53
C ILE A 148 -30.55 34.48 -10.96
N ILE A 149 -30.76 34.01 -9.73
CA ILE A 149 -31.99 34.21 -8.95
C ILE A 149 -31.73 35.30 -7.92
N TYR A 150 -32.59 36.32 -7.89
CA TYR A 150 -32.59 37.32 -6.82
C TYR A 150 -33.79 37.08 -5.88
N MET A 151 -33.52 36.90 -4.59
CA MET A 151 -34.50 36.79 -3.51
C MET A 151 -34.60 38.13 -2.78
N ILE A 152 -35.81 38.71 -2.70
CA ILE A 152 -36.04 39.95 -1.94
C ILE A 152 -36.81 39.58 -0.65
N LEU A 153 -36.15 39.76 0.49
CA LEU A 153 -36.71 39.65 1.84
C LEU A 153 -37.08 41.05 2.36
N ASP A 154 -38.22 41.15 3.03
CA ASP A 154 -38.75 42.43 3.51
C ASP A 154 -37.84 43.09 4.58
N SER A 155 -37.56 44.39 4.35
CA SER A 155 -37.00 45.40 5.28
C SER A 155 -35.47 45.59 5.29
N PHE A 156 -35.04 46.81 4.93
CA PHE A 156 -33.67 47.39 4.98
C PHE A 156 -32.65 46.97 3.92
N SER A 157 -32.93 47.31 2.65
CA SER A 157 -31.91 47.77 1.67
C SER A 157 -32.62 48.31 0.42
N LEU A 158 -33.14 49.53 0.50
CA LEU A 158 -33.96 50.13 -0.57
C LEU A 158 -33.19 51.15 -1.44
N LEU A 159 -31.85 51.16 -1.42
CA LEU A 159 -31.05 52.23 -2.06
C LEU A 159 -29.93 51.78 -3.01
N THR A 160 -29.78 50.49 -3.33
CA THR A 160 -28.78 50.03 -4.33
C THR A 160 -29.32 48.99 -5.32
N TYR A 161 -30.63 49.01 -5.58
CA TYR A 161 -31.25 48.10 -6.55
C TYR A 161 -32.28 48.77 -7.47
N TYR A 162 -32.08 50.07 -7.79
CA TYR A 162 -32.87 50.78 -8.80
C TYR A 162 -32.11 51.06 -10.13
N ASP A 163 -30.83 50.67 -10.25
CA ASP A 163 -30.06 50.93 -11.48
C ASP A 163 -30.11 49.84 -12.56
N ASN A 164 -30.76 48.70 -12.30
CA ASN A 164 -30.98 47.66 -13.33
C ASN A 164 -32.44 47.49 -13.78
N MET A 165 -33.34 48.42 -13.40
CA MET A 165 -34.71 48.49 -13.93
C MET A 165 -35.03 49.81 -14.64
N SER A 166 -33.99 50.52 -15.10
CA SER A 166 -34.11 51.82 -15.80
C SER A 166 -33.87 51.70 -17.31
N LEU A 167 -34.38 50.64 -17.93
CA LEU A 167 -34.49 50.59 -19.39
C LEU A 167 -35.89 50.12 -19.77
N CYS A 168 -36.68 51.07 -20.29
CA CYS A 168 -37.92 50.95 -21.08
C CYS A 168 -39.21 51.41 -20.38
N PHE A 169 -39.47 52.72 -20.52
CA PHE A 169 -40.73 53.42 -20.87
C PHE A 169 -40.53 54.87 -20.37
N GLU A 170 -40.84 55.97 -21.05
CA GLU A 170 -41.72 56.29 -22.18
C GLU A 170 -41.12 57.46 -22.98
N GLY A 171 -41.55 57.61 -24.23
CA GLY A 171 -41.50 58.91 -24.90
C GLY A 171 -42.74 59.72 -24.55
N PHE A 172 -42.58 61.02 -24.28
CA PHE A 172 -43.52 62.09 -24.64
C PHE A 172 -42.74 63.42 -24.69
N HIS A 173 -43.18 64.31 -25.58
CA HIS A 173 -42.49 65.53 -26.02
C HIS A 173 -42.45 66.67 -24.96
N GLU A 174 -41.28 67.36 -24.94
CA GLU A 174 -40.98 68.75 -24.52
C GLU A 174 -41.06 69.16 -23.03
N PRO A 175 -40.16 70.02 -22.50
CA PRO A 175 -39.33 71.04 -23.18
C PRO A 175 -37.81 70.81 -23.05
N ARG A 176 -37.01 71.47 -23.90
CA ARG A 176 -35.53 71.33 -23.89
C ARG A 176 -34.91 71.71 -22.54
N SER A 177 -34.40 70.70 -21.83
CA SER A 177 -33.44 70.83 -20.72
C SER A 177 -32.10 71.37 -21.22
N ARG A 178 -31.44 72.24 -20.44
CA ARG A 178 -30.12 72.80 -20.79
C ARG A 178 -28.97 71.81 -20.56
N CYS A 179 -29.25 70.66 -19.96
CA CYS A 179 -28.34 69.51 -19.84
C CYS A 179 -28.52 68.48 -20.98
N GLN A 180 -29.20 68.83 -22.10
CA GLN A 180 -29.32 67.95 -23.28
C GLN A 180 -29.02 68.68 -24.60
N PRO A 181 -27.98 68.28 -25.35
CA PRO A 181 -27.02 67.20 -25.07
C PRO A 181 -26.16 67.51 -23.82
N ASN A 182 -25.79 66.49 -23.03
CA ASN A 182 -25.09 66.66 -21.75
C ASN A 182 -23.74 67.38 -21.96
N PRO A 183 -23.58 68.61 -21.45
CA PRO A 183 -22.35 69.38 -21.61
C PRO A 183 -21.25 68.97 -20.62
N CYS A 184 -21.55 68.10 -19.64
CA CYS A 184 -20.59 67.60 -18.67
C CYS A 184 -19.85 66.36 -19.17
N PHE A 185 -18.66 66.12 -18.61
CA PHE A 185 -17.84 64.96 -18.93
C PHE A 185 -18.60 63.65 -18.68
N LYS A 186 -18.35 62.63 -19.51
CA LYS A 186 -19.09 61.35 -19.47
C LYS A 186 -18.96 60.69 -18.08
N GLY A 187 -20.07 60.57 -17.35
CA GLY A 187 -20.11 60.04 -15.99
C GLY A 187 -20.21 61.09 -14.88
N VAL A 188 -20.14 62.39 -15.22
CA VAL A 188 -20.35 63.52 -14.30
C VAL A 188 -21.81 63.97 -14.35
N ALA A 189 -22.42 64.17 -13.18
CA ALA A 189 -23.79 64.66 -13.07
C ALA A 189 -23.91 66.14 -13.52
N CYS A 190 -24.85 66.42 -14.42
CA CYS A 190 -25.21 67.78 -14.84
C CYS A 190 -26.39 68.29 -14.02
N MET A 191 -26.26 69.46 -13.40
CA MET A 191 -27.33 70.11 -12.63
C MET A 191 -27.73 71.42 -13.33
N GLU A 192 -29.03 71.64 -13.55
CA GLU A 192 -29.52 72.89 -14.14
C GLU A 192 -29.42 74.05 -13.16
N THR A 193 -29.03 75.22 -13.65
CA THR A 193 -28.89 76.44 -12.84
C THR A 193 -29.59 77.61 -13.53
N PHE A 194 -30.02 78.59 -12.75
CA PHE A 194 -30.64 79.80 -13.28
C PHE A 194 -29.61 80.81 -13.82
N ASP A 195 -28.34 80.67 -13.46
CA ASP A 195 -27.23 81.50 -13.92
C ASP A 195 -26.65 80.98 -15.24
N PHE A 196 -26.35 81.89 -16.18
CA PHE A 196 -25.74 81.58 -17.48
C PHE A 196 -24.39 80.87 -17.29
N PRO A 197 -24.11 79.71 -17.95
CA PRO A 197 -24.73 79.13 -19.16
C PRO A 197 -25.97 78.23 -18.93
N GLY A 198 -26.51 78.16 -17.70
CA GLY A 198 -27.75 77.47 -17.38
C GLY A 198 -27.59 76.00 -16.96
N TYR A 199 -26.34 75.57 -16.73
CA TYR A 199 -25.98 74.26 -16.19
C TYR A 199 -24.68 74.37 -15.38
N ARG A 200 -24.50 73.46 -14.41
CA ARG A 200 -23.24 73.23 -13.69
C ARG A 200 -22.93 71.74 -13.67
N CYS A 201 -21.66 71.40 -13.86
CA CYS A 201 -21.19 70.02 -13.76
C CYS A 201 -20.73 69.71 -12.34
N GLY A 202 -21.02 68.50 -11.87
CA GLY A 202 -20.45 67.96 -10.63
C GLY A 202 -18.93 67.76 -10.71
N PRO A 203 -18.31 67.28 -9.62
CA PRO A 203 -16.89 66.91 -9.64
C PRO A 203 -16.60 65.81 -10.67
N CYS A 204 -15.37 65.75 -11.15
CA CYS A 204 -14.92 64.66 -12.02
C CYS A 204 -15.02 63.29 -11.31
N PRO A 205 -15.17 62.18 -12.05
CA PRO A 205 -15.20 60.84 -11.48
C PRO A 205 -13.90 60.53 -10.72
N GLU A 206 -13.94 59.60 -9.77
CA GLU A 206 -12.75 59.16 -9.02
C GLU A 206 -11.60 58.75 -9.97
N GLY A 207 -10.38 59.16 -9.64
CA GLY A 207 -9.19 59.00 -10.50
C GLY A 207 -8.99 60.10 -11.55
N MET A 208 -9.89 61.11 -11.63
CA MET A 208 -9.78 62.20 -12.61
C MET A 208 -9.88 63.59 -11.97
N ILE A 209 -9.14 64.55 -12.53
CA ILE A 209 -9.14 65.95 -12.10
C ILE A 209 -9.67 66.87 -13.20
N GLY A 210 -10.41 67.91 -12.81
CA GLY A 210 -10.94 68.87 -13.76
C GLY A 210 -12.13 69.64 -13.23
N ASN A 211 -12.76 70.41 -14.11
CA ASN A 211 -13.88 71.30 -13.77
C ASN A 211 -15.26 70.67 -14.01
N GLY A 212 -15.33 69.35 -14.17
CA GLY A 212 -16.57 68.60 -14.45
C GLY A 212 -17.05 68.66 -15.92
N THR A 213 -16.63 69.66 -16.69
CA THR A 213 -16.83 69.70 -18.17
C THR A 213 -15.68 69.05 -18.92
N HIS A 214 -14.46 69.28 -18.45
CA HIS A 214 -13.24 68.64 -18.92
C HIS A 214 -12.57 67.96 -17.74
N CYS A 215 -12.53 66.62 -17.78
CA CYS A 215 -11.83 65.80 -16.80
C CYS A 215 -10.62 65.15 -17.49
N GLN A 216 -9.47 65.22 -16.83
CA GLN A 216 -8.23 64.57 -17.24
C GLN A 216 -7.86 63.55 -16.17
N ASP A 217 -7.24 62.47 -16.63
CA ASP A 217 -6.78 61.38 -15.78
C ASP A 217 -5.68 61.87 -14.82
N ILE A 218 -5.69 61.37 -13.58
CA ILE A 218 -4.65 61.65 -12.60
C ILE A 218 -3.65 60.51 -12.64
N ASP A 219 -2.39 60.82 -12.92
CA ASP A 219 -1.31 59.83 -12.82
C ASP A 219 -1.03 59.52 -11.33
N GLU A 220 -1.54 58.39 -10.84
CA GLU A 220 -1.37 58.00 -9.44
C GLU A 220 0.07 57.52 -9.15
N ALA A 221 0.67 58.05 -8.08
CA ALA A 221 2.07 57.77 -7.71
C ALA A 221 2.35 56.26 -7.55
N GLN A 222 3.58 55.84 -7.92
CA GLN A 222 4.08 54.44 -7.98
C GLN A 222 3.85 53.62 -6.69
N PRO A 223 2.80 52.78 -6.62
CA PRO A 223 2.48 51.93 -5.48
C PRO A 223 2.96 50.48 -5.67
N CYS A 224 3.58 50.19 -6.81
CA CYS A 224 4.02 48.85 -7.21
C CYS A 224 5.38 48.49 -6.60
N TYR A 225 5.65 47.19 -6.48
CA TYR A 225 6.88 46.67 -5.85
C TYR A 225 8.14 47.18 -6.56
N THR A 226 8.11 47.22 -7.90
CA THR A 226 9.13 47.91 -8.69
C THR A 226 8.60 49.26 -9.22
N PRO A 227 9.37 50.35 -9.07
CA PRO A 227 9.00 51.69 -9.54
C PRO A 227 8.55 51.76 -11.02
N GLY A 228 9.11 50.92 -11.89
CA GLY A 228 8.84 50.90 -13.33
C GLY A 228 7.64 50.05 -13.77
N ALA A 229 7.06 49.24 -12.86
CA ALA A 229 5.97 48.31 -13.15
C ALA A 229 4.57 48.89 -12.92
N CYS A 230 4.47 50.19 -12.64
CA CYS A 230 3.20 50.87 -12.47
C CYS A 230 2.68 51.36 -13.81
N VAL A 231 1.58 50.78 -14.30
CA VAL A 231 0.92 51.21 -15.53
C VAL A 231 -0.27 52.10 -15.16
N ASN A 232 -0.19 53.38 -15.54
CA ASN A 232 -1.31 54.29 -15.41
C ASN A 232 -2.40 53.94 -16.45
N THR A 233 -3.66 53.87 -16.01
CA THR A 233 -4.83 53.58 -16.83
C THR A 233 -5.80 54.75 -16.75
N ALA A 234 -6.66 54.94 -17.76
CA ALA A 234 -7.49 56.14 -17.92
C ALA A 234 -8.53 56.44 -16.81
N LYS A 235 -8.52 55.70 -15.69
CA LYS A 235 -9.35 55.92 -14.50
C LYS A 235 -8.62 55.61 -13.17
N GLY A 236 -7.38 55.12 -13.20
CA GLY A 236 -6.67 54.51 -12.06
C GLY A 236 -5.35 53.86 -12.46
N PHE A 237 -4.77 53.01 -11.62
CA PHE A 237 -3.49 52.34 -11.93
C PHE A 237 -3.60 50.81 -11.85
N THR A 238 -2.67 50.12 -12.49
CA THR A 238 -2.48 48.67 -12.34
C THR A 238 -0.99 48.37 -12.24
N CYS A 239 -0.61 47.56 -11.25
CA CYS A 239 0.74 47.05 -11.13
C CYS A 239 0.93 45.80 -11.98
N GLU A 240 2.09 45.66 -12.61
CA GLU A 240 2.50 44.38 -13.19
C GLU A 240 2.65 43.32 -12.09
N PRO A 241 2.55 42.02 -12.45
CA PRO A 241 2.81 40.92 -11.52
C PRO A 241 4.19 41.01 -10.85
N CYS A 242 4.36 40.38 -9.69
CA CYS A 242 5.65 40.30 -9.03
C CYS A 242 6.72 39.70 -9.97
N PRO A 243 7.99 40.14 -9.86
CA PRO A 243 9.08 39.57 -10.64
C PRO A 243 9.17 38.03 -10.49
N PRO A 244 9.72 37.31 -11.50
CA PRO A 244 9.94 35.87 -11.38
C PRO A 244 10.70 35.51 -10.10
N GLY A 245 10.25 34.45 -9.40
CA GLY A 245 10.79 34.01 -8.11
C GLY A 245 10.17 34.70 -6.88
N LEU A 246 9.32 35.72 -7.08
CA LEU A 246 8.56 36.35 -6.01
C LEU A 246 7.05 36.17 -6.26
N TRP A 247 6.28 35.99 -5.19
CA TRP A 247 4.84 35.89 -5.25
C TRP A 247 4.17 37.03 -4.49
N GLY A 248 3.05 37.51 -5.02
CA GLY A 248 2.21 38.50 -4.37
C GLY A 248 0.91 38.71 -5.15
N PRO A 249 -0.18 39.09 -4.46
CA PRO A 249 -1.47 39.33 -5.11
C PRO A 249 -1.39 40.53 -6.08
N PRO A 250 -2.14 40.51 -7.20
CA PRO A 250 -2.17 41.62 -8.14
C PRO A 250 -2.81 42.86 -7.50
N LEU A 251 -2.19 44.03 -7.67
CA LEU A 251 -2.68 45.30 -7.15
C LEU A 251 -3.20 46.20 -8.28
N SER A 252 -4.47 46.60 -8.17
CA SER A 252 -5.11 47.60 -9.04
C SER A 252 -6.07 48.44 -8.22
N GLY A 253 -6.14 49.74 -8.49
CA GLY A 253 -7.00 50.65 -7.74
C GLY A 253 -7.22 51.98 -8.44
N PHE A 254 -8.07 52.81 -7.86
CA PHE A 254 -8.47 54.11 -8.42
C PHE A 254 -8.17 55.22 -7.41
N GLY A 255 -7.54 56.30 -7.86
CA GLY A 255 -7.31 57.50 -7.04
C GLY A 255 -6.07 57.48 -6.15
N VAL A 256 -5.56 58.69 -5.85
CA VAL A 256 -4.25 58.92 -5.22
C VAL A 256 -4.18 58.47 -3.76
N GLU A 257 -5.30 58.54 -3.00
CA GLU A 257 -5.32 58.08 -1.60
C GLU A 257 -5.22 56.56 -1.49
N TYR A 258 -5.83 55.83 -2.43
CA TYR A 258 -5.74 54.37 -2.50
C TYR A 258 -4.31 53.93 -2.83
N ALA A 259 -3.69 54.58 -3.84
CA ALA A 259 -2.28 54.33 -4.21
C ALA A 259 -1.29 54.61 -3.07
N LYS A 260 -1.57 55.60 -2.19
CA LYS A 260 -0.69 55.90 -1.05
C LYS A 260 -0.82 54.90 0.11
N SER A 261 -1.99 54.30 0.28
CA SER A 261 -2.31 53.43 1.42
C SER A 261 -2.09 51.94 1.13
N HIS A 262 -2.11 51.53 -0.14
CA HIS A 262 -1.97 50.13 -0.54
C HIS A 262 -0.77 50.00 -1.49
N ARG A 263 0.28 49.32 -1.02
CA ARG A 263 1.48 49.01 -1.81
C ARG A 263 1.53 47.54 -2.15
N GLN A 264 2.06 47.21 -3.32
CA GLN A 264 2.26 45.83 -3.74
C GLN A 264 3.40 45.21 -2.92
N GLU A 265 3.08 44.17 -2.16
CA GLU A 265 4.03 43.39 -1.39
C GLU A 265 4.31 42.08 -2.14
N CYS A 266 5.58 41.81 -2.40
CA CYS A 266 6.03 40.58 -3.04
C CYS A 266 6.93 39.84 -2.04
N SER A 267 6.55 38.61 -1.69
CA SER A 267 7.33 37.71 -0.85
C SER A 267 8.12 36.73 -1.70
N ASP A 268 9.21 36.22 -1.13
CA ASP A 268 10.03 35.20 -1.76
C ASP A 268 9.27 33.87 -1.91
N ILE A 269 9.47 33.19 -3.03
CA ILE A 269 9.01 31.81 -3.23
C ILE A 269 10.15 30.91 -2.80
N ASP A 270 9.96 30.07 -1.78
CA ASP A 270 10.99 29.10 -1.42
C ASP A 270 10.94 27.91 -2.38
N GLU A 271 11.71 28.00 -3.46
CA GLU A 271 11.72 26.94 -4.45
C GLU A 271 12.31 25.62 -3.90
N CYS A 272 13.07 25.66 -2.80
CA CYS A 272 13.57 24.45 -2.15
C CYS A 272 12.46 23.64 -1.45
N LEU A 273 11.34 24.28 -1.10
CA LEU A 273 10.18 23.63 -0.45
C LEU A 273 9.05 23.34 -1.45
N ASP A 274 8.79 24.27 -2.38
CA ASP A 274 7.64 24.19 -3.28
C ASP A 274 7.91 23.35 -4.54
N LEU A 275 9.17 23.08 -4.88
CA LEU A 275 9.57 22.28 -6.05
C LEU A 275 10.39 21.06 -5.62
N ALA A 276 9.78 19.87 -5.68
CA ALA A 276 10.42 18.58 -5.35
C ALA A 276 11.72 18.27 -6.15
N ASN A 277 11.92 18.94 -7.30
CA ASN A 277 13.08 18.76 -8.18
C ASN A 277 13.85 20.08 -8.43
N ALA A 278 13.84 21.01 -7.48
CA ALA A 278 14.56 22.29 -7.64
C ALA A 278 16.05 22.07 -7.89
N CYS A 279 16.69 21.19 -7.11
CA CYS A 279 18.08 20.80 -7.28
C CYS A 279 18.19 19.30 -7.56
N THR A 280 19.36 18.85 -8.02
CA THR A 280 19.66 17.42 -8.10
C THR A 280 19.37 16.73 -6.76
N PRO A 281 18.73 15.55 -6.74
CA PRO A 281 18.48 14.79 -5.52
C PRO A 281 19.76 14.63 -4.70
N ASN A 282 19.67 14.73 -3.37
CA ASN A 282 20.81 14.65 -2.45
C ASN A 282 21.85 15.77 -2.59
N SER A 283 21.46 16.91 -3.17
CA SER A 283 22.23 18.16 -3.11
C SER A 283 21.61 19.19 -2.16
N ILE A 284 22.45 20.09 -1.64
CA ILE A 284 22.00 21.13 -0.72
C ILE A 284 21.32 22.24 -1.53
N CYS A 285 20.01 22.44 -1.37
CA CYS A 285 19.30 23.58 -1.95
C CYS A 285 19.43 24.80 -1.02
N ILE A 286 19.80 25.96 -1.56
CA ILE A 286 19.91 27.20 -0.80
C ILE A 286 18.98 28.23 -1.42
N ASN A 287 17.88 28.53 -0.74
CA ASN A 287 16.94 29.55 -1.15
C ASN A 287 17.56 30.96 -1.08
N THR A 288 17.22 31.82 -2.04
CA THR A 288 17.64 33.22 -2.12
C THR A 288 16.48 34.12 -2.54
N ILE A 289 16.51 35.41 -2.21
CA ILE A 289 15.40 36.30 -2.55
C ILE A 289 15.23 36.39 -4.08
N GLY A 290 14.11 35.88 -4.59
CA GLY A 290 13.72 35.81 -6.00
C GLY A 290 14.35 34.67 -6.79
N SER A 291 15.03 33.70 -6.16
CA SER A 291 15.67 32.55 -6.84
C SER A 291 16.21 31.51 -5.86
N TYR A 292 16.74 30.39 -6.35
CA TYR A 292 17.48 29.43 -5.52
C TYR A 292 18.84 29.09 -6.15
N ARG A 293 19.77 28.61 -5.34
CA ARG A 293 21.02 28.03 -5.82
C ARG A 293 21.24 26.64 -5.25
N CYS A 294 21.70 25.75 -6.11
CA CYS A 294 22.05 24.40 -5.71
C CYS A 294 23.54 24.36 -5.30
N GLY A 295 23.76 23.92 -4.07
CA GLY A 295 25.07 23.74 -3.46
C GLY A 295 25.69 22.38 -3.78
N GLN A 296 26.69 22.04 -2.96
CA GLN A 296 27.36 20.73 -3.01
C GLN A 296 26.40 19.59 -2.66
N CYS A 297 26.80 18.37 -3.02
CA CYS A 297 26.10 17.17 -2.55
C CYS A 297 26.11 17.14 -1.01
N LYS A 298 25.04 16.60 -0.42
CA LYS A 298 24.94 16.37 1.02
C LYS A 298 26.07 15.43 1.47
N VAL A 299 26.39 15.44 2.77
CA VAL A 299 27.39 14.52 3.34
C VAL A 299 27.00 13.08 2.99
N GLY A 300 27.97 12.24 2.62
CA GLY A 300 27.72 10.88 2.10
C GLY A 300 27.56 10.80 0.58
N TYR A 301 27.37 11.92 -0.12
CA TYR A 301 27.18 11.96 -1.58
C TYR A 301 28.31 12.72 -2.30
N VAL A 302 28.69 12.23 -3.48
CA VAL A 302 29.68 12.82 -4.39
C VAL A 302 29.11 12.96 -5.80
N GLY A 303 29.46 14.05 -6.45
CA GLY A 303 28.95 14.36 -7.78
C GLY A 303 28.76 15.86 -7.96
N ASN A 304 27.89 16.22 -8.90
CA ASN A 304 27.57 17.61 -9.21
C ASN A 304 26.16 17.71 -9.79
N GLN A 305 25.70 18.95 -10.03
CA GLN A 305 24.36 19.24 -10.54
C GLN A 305 24.09 18.74 -11.97
N THR A 306 25.12 18.30 -12.71
CA THR A 306 25.03 17.84 -14.11
C THR A 306 25.08 16.31 -14.22
N THR A 307 25.90 15.65 -13.39
CA THR A 307 26.02 14.21 -13.35
C THR A 307 25.02 13.57 -12.42
N GLY A 308 24.51 14.28 -11.41
CA GLY A 308 23.84 13.66 -10.26
C GLY A 308 24.74 13.70 -9.03
N CYS A 309 24.14 13.72 -7.84
CA CYS A 309 24.81 13.43 -6.57
C CYS A 309 24.57 11.95 -6.26
N PHE A 310 25.64 11.16 -6.23
CA PHE A 310 25.60 9.72 -5.99
C PHE A 310 26.18 9.42 -4.61
N PRO A 311 25.74 8.36 -3.92
CA PRO A 311 26.38 7.97 -2.68
C PRO A 311 27.86 7.66 -2.90
N ARG A 312 28.72 8.03 -1.95
CA ARG A 312 30.19 7.92 -2.04
C ARG A 312 30.67 6.47 -2.09
N LYS A 313 29.86 5.55 -1.58
CA LYS A 313 29.94 4.11 -1.78
C LYS A 313 28.57 3.69 -2.34
N SER A 314 28.49 3.35 -3.61
CA SER A 314 27.26 2.75 -4.17
C SER A 314 27.62 1.77 -5.26
N CYS A 315 26.83 0.69 -5.35
CA CYS A 315 26.91 -0.30 -6.42
C CYS A 315 26.72 0.30 -7.83
N ALA A 316 26.16 1.51 -7.92
CA ALA A 316 25.91 2.23 -9.16
C ALA A 316 27.04 3.20 -9.57
N THR A 317 28.08 3.37 -8.75
CA THR A 317 29.17 4.30 -9.06
C THR A 317 30.17 3.68 -10.03
N LEU A 318 30.22 4.19 -11.26
CA LEU A 318 31.08 3.77 -12.40
C LEU A 318 32.61 3.83 -12.17
N SER A 319 33.10 3.97 -10.93
CA SER A 319 34.51 4.25 -10.64
C SER A 319 35.36 3.00 -10.36
N PHE A 320 34.77 1.93 -9.82
CA PHE A 320 35.39 0.62 -9.58
C PHE A 320 34.30 -0.30 -8.98
N ASN A 321 33.93 -1.41 -9.62
CA ASN A 321 33.10 -2.43 -8.95
C ASN A 321 34.06 -3.29 -8.10
N PRO A 322 33.94 -3.30 -6.76
CA PRO A 322 34.83 -4.08 -5.90
C PRO A 322 34.53 -5.60 -5.96
N CYS A 323 33.41 -6.00 -6.56
CA CYS A 323 32.96 -7.38 -6.61
C CYS A 323 33.50 -8.15 -7.82
N ASP A 324 33.52 -9.48 -7.70
CA ASP A 324 33.82 -10.38 -8.81
C ASP A 324 32.86 -10.16 -9.99
N THR A 325 33.27 -10.53 -11.20
CA THR A 325 32.40 -10.56 -12.38
C THR A 325 31.16 -11.43 -12.22
N ASN A 326 31.24 -12.48 -11.39
CA ASN A 326 30.15 -13.39 -11.07
C ASN A 326 29.53 -13.10 -9.70
N ALA A 327 29.73 -11.89 -9.18
CA ALA A 327 29.08 -11.39 -7.97
C ALA A 327 28.21 -10.18 -8.27
N HIS A 328 27.25 -9.93 -7.41
CA HIS A 328 26.51 -8.68 -7.37
C HIS A 328 26.82 -7.93 -6.07
N CYS A 329 26.66 -6.62 -6.16
CA CYS A 329 26.94 -5.70 -5.07
C CYS A 329 25.67 -5.50 -4.26
N VAL A 330 25.77 -5.65 -2.93
CA VAL A 330 24.69 -5.49 -1.97
C VAL A 330 25.03 -4.32 -1.06
N ILE A 331 24.10 -3.37 -0.96
CA ILE A 331 24.21 -2.21 -0.07
C ILE A 331 23.64 -2.65 1.28
N GLN A 332 24.42 -2.46 2.35
CA GLN A 332 24.02 -2.75 3.72
C GLN A 332 23.37 -1.53 4.39
N ARG A 333 22.75 -1.73 5.56
CA ARG A 333 22.06 -0.65 6.32
C ARG A 333 22.98 0.52 6.69
N ASN A 334 24.24 0.24 6.99
CA ASN A 334 25.27 1.24 7.32
C ASN A 334 25.89 1.94 6.09
N ASP A 335 25.23 1.90 4.92
CA ASP A 335 25.74 2.37 3.63
C ASP A 335 27.08 1.72 3.20
N ASP A 336 27.45 0.58 3.79
CA ASP A 336 28.62 -0.19 3.36
C ASP A 336 28.28 -1.11 2.19
N VAL A 337 29.31 -1.42 1.41
CA VAL A 337 29.17 -2.23 0.20
C VAL A 337 29.76 -3.59 0.44
N THR A 338 28.91 -4.61 0.33
CA THR A 338 29.32 -6.02 0.35
C THR A 338 29.10 -6.65 -1.02
N CYS A 339 29.79 -7.75 -1.26
CA CYS A 339 29.69 -8.51 -2.50
C CYS A 339 29.13 -9.89 -2.19
N ALA A 340 28.13 -10.33 -2.96
CA ALA A 340 27.58 -11.67 -2.87
C ALA A 340 27.73 -12.37 -4.23
N CYS A 341 28.22 -13.61 -4.23
CA CYS A 341 28.30 -14.39 -5.46
C CYS A 341 26.89 -14.65 -6.02
N ASN A 342 26.77 -14.67 -7.35
CA ASN A 342 25.51 -14.98 -8.03
C ASN A 342 25.20 -16.48 -7.91
N VAL A 343 23.92 -16.85 -8.06
CA VAL A 343 23.49 -18.25 -8.05
C VAL A 343 24.30 -19.10 -9.05
N GLY A 344 24.75 -20.28 -8.59
CA GLY A 344 25.69 -21.16 -9.31
C GLY A 344 27.17 -20.77 -9.14
N TRP A 345 27.45 -19.83 -8.24
CA TRP A 345 28.80 -19.44 -7.84
C TRP A 345 28.91 -19.29 -6.32
N ALA A 346 30.06 -19.65 -5.77
CA ALA A 346 30.38 -19.57 -4.34
C ALA A 346 31.71 -18.87 -4.10
N GLY A 347 31.89 -18.31 -2.90
CA GLY A 347 33.06 -17.52 -2.51
C GLY A 347 32.71 -16.34 -1.59
N ASN A 348 33.69 -15.48 -1.33
CA ASN A 348 33.54 -14.29 -0.49
C ASN A 348 32.95 -13.06 -1.24
N GLY A 349 32.41 -13.25 -2.44
CA GLY A 349 31.89 -12.19 -3.31
C GLY A 349 32.94 -11.35 -4.05
N HIS A 350 34.15 -11.22 -3.51
CA HIS A 350 35.29 -10.59 -4.20
C HIS A 350 36.01 -11.56 -5.14
N THR A 351 35.94 -12.86 -4.84
CA THR A 351 36.43 -13.95 -5.67
C THR A 351 35.36 -15.03 -5.65
N CYS A 352 34.76 -15.30 -6.82
CA CYS A 352 33.72 -16.31 -6.95
C CYS A 352 34.16 -17.44 -7.87
N GLY A 353 33.95 -18.67 -7.43
CA GLY A 353 34.17 -19.91 -8.16
C GLY A 353 32.86 -20.56 -8.57
N LYS A 354 32.91 -21.50 -9.51
CA LYS A 354 31.73 -22.26 -9.90
C LYS A 354 31.28 -23.13 -8.72
N ASP A 355 29.99 -23.15 -8.49
CA ASP A 355 29.29 -23.97 -7.50
C ASP A 355 28.23 -24.76 -8.28
N THR A 356 28.47 -26.07 -8.43
CA THR A 356 27.68 -26.93 -9.33
C THR A 356 26.35 -27.37 -8.75
N ASP A 357 26.32 -27.65 -7.46
CA ASP A 357 25.16 -28.16 -6.74
C ASP A 357 24.50 -27.10 -5.84
N ILE A 358 25.03 -25.88 -5.82
CA ILE A 358 24.43 -24.65 -5.28
C ILE A 358 24.26 -24.69 -3.76
N ASP A 359 25.21 -25.29 -3.05
CA ASP A 359 25.17 -25.38 -1.59
C ASP A 359 25.97 -24.26 -0.89
N GLY A 360 26.67 -23.42 -1.67
CA GLY A 360 27.47 -22.31 -1.17
C GLY A 360 28.96 -22.60 -1.05
N TYR A 361 29.44 -23.78 -1.45
CA TYR A 361 30.86 -24.11 -1.57
C TYR A 361 31.28 -24.27 -3.04
N PRO A 362 32.47 -23.78 -3.42
CA PRO A 362 32.93 -23.87 -4.80
C PRO A 362 33.51 -25.27 -5.10
N ASP A 363 33.33 -25.73 -6.34
CA ASP A 363 33.88 -27.00 -6.88
C ASP A 363 35.40 -27.15 -6.65
N ARG A 364 36.10 -26.02 -6.47
CA ARG A 364 37.55 -25.94 -6.26
C ARG A 364 37.88 -24.81 -5.29
N SER A 365 38.92 -25.02 -4.49
CA SER A 365 39.42 -24.00 -3.56
C SER A 365 39.83 -22.71 -4.29
N LEU A 366 39.41 -21.58 -3.74
CA LEU A 366 39.60 -20.24 -4.28
C LEU A 366 40.69 -19.47 -3.52
N PRO A 367 41.46 -18.59 -4.19
CA PRO A 367 42.54 -17.84 -3.58
C PRO A 367 42.03 -16.59 -2.82
N CYS A 368 41.14 -16.79 -1.86
CA CYS A 368 40.58 -15.71 -1.04
C CYS A 368 41.58 -15.25 0.02
N MET A 369 41.76 -13.93 0.19
CA MET A 369 42.78 -13.38 1.09
C MET A 369 42.36 -13.38 2.57
N ASP A 370 41.07 -13.46 2.82
CA ASP A 370 40.39 -13.45 4.12
C ASP A 370 40.21 -14.85 4.72
N ASN A 371 40.58 -15.91 4.00
CA ASN A 371 40.43 -17.30 4.43
C ASN A 371 38.97 -17.66 4.76
N ASP A 372 38.02 -17.09 4.01
CA ASP A 372 36.58 -17.37 4.13
C ASP A 372 36.31 -18.88 3.94
N LYS A 373 35.39 -19.43 4.73
CA LYS A 373 34.98 -20.84 4.66
C LYS A 373 34.39 -21.18 3.28
N HIS A 374 33.66 -20.26 2.67
CA HIS A 374 33.03 -20.43 1.35
C HIS A 374 34.04 -20.34 0.19
N CYS A 375 35.33 -20.23 0.49
CA CYS A 375 36.41 -20.35 -0.49
C CYS A 375 37.16 -21.69 -0.42
N LYS A 376 36.81 -22.56 0.55
CA LYS A 376 37.30 -23.93 0.60
C LYS A 376 36.66 -24.75 -0.50
N GLN A 377 37.34 -25.81 -0.93
CA GLN A 377 36.77 -26.73 -1.91
C GLN A 377 35.63 -27.52 -1.26
N ASP A 378 34.55 -27.64 -2.00
CA ASP A 378 33.44 -28.55 -1.71
C ASP A 378 33.92 -30.02 -1.68
N ASN A 379 33.51 -30.75 -0.64
CA ASN A 379 33.87 -32.15 -0.39
C ASN A 379 32.83 -33.13 -0.99
N CYS A 380 31.70 -32.64 -1.51
CA CYS A 380 30.69 -33.38 -2.27
C CYS A 380 30.11 -32.64 -3.50
N ILE A 381 30.96 -32.01 -4.33
CA ILE A 381 30.76 -31.35 -5.67
C ILE A 381 29.40 -31.50 -6.44
N PHE A 382 28.72 -32.65 -6.36
CA PHE A 382 27.47 -32.94 -7.08
C PHE A 382 26.25 -33.21 -6.18
N THR A 383 26.40 -33.17 -4.86
CA THR A 383 25.36 -33.50 -3.91
C THR A 383 25.39 -32.47 -2.80
N PRO A 384 24.39 -31.57 -2.74
CA PRO A 384 24.40 -30.47 -1.78
C PRO A 384 24.61 -30.96 -0.36
N ASN A 385 25.58 -30.36 0.33
CA ASN A 385 25.88 -30.59 1.73
C ASN A 385 26.50 -29.32 2.32
N SER A 386 25.71 -28.26 2.40
CA SER A 386 26.11 -26.92 2.87
C SER A 386 26.78 -26.88 4.26
N GLY A 387 26.69 -27.95 5.05
CA GLY A 387 27.43 -28.11 6.31
C GLY A 387 28.86 -28.63 6.17
N GLN A 388 29.21 -29.23 5.03
CA GLN A 388 30.51 -29.81 4.72
C GLN A 388 30.99 -30.83 5.76
N GLU A 389 30.06 -31.53 6.42
CA GLU A 389 30.38 -32.58 7.39
C GLU A 389 31.21 -33.70 6.74
N ASP A 390 32.21 -34.17 7.49
CA ASP A 390 33.25 -35.13 7.10
C ASP A 390 33.74 -35.81 8.39
N ALA A 391 33.07 -36.91 8.76
CA ALA A 391 33.23 -37.54 10.07
C ALA A 391 34.60 -38.17 10.25
N ASP A 392 35.16 -38.80 9.22
CA ASP A 392 36.48 -39.46 9.27
C ASP A 392 37.65 -38.54 8.83
N ASN A 393 37.35 -37.34 8.31
CA ASN A 393 38.29 -36.33 7.82
C ASN A 393 39.18 -36.81 6.66
N ASP A 394 38.68 -37.70 5.79
CA ASP A 394 39.40 -38.14 4.60
C ASP A 394 39.32 -37.13 3.42
N GLY A 395 38.46 -36.12 3.55
CA GLY A 395 38.24 -35.05 2.57
C GLY A 395 37.08 -35.31 1.60
N ILE A 396 36.34 -36.41 1.76
CA ILE A 396 35.06 -36.72 1.13
C ILE A 396 33.97 -36.39 2.16
N GLY A 397 32.92 -35.67 1.76
CA GLY A 397 31.86 -35.33 2.71
C GLY A 397 30.93 -36.53 2.99
N ASP A 398 30.36 -36.57 4.20
CA ASP A 398 29.48 -37.65 4.67
C ASP A 398 28.36 -37.98 3.68
N GLN A 399 27.89 -36.96 2.96
CA GLN A 399 26.76 -37.02 2.05
C GLN A 399 27.04 -37.77 0.74
N CYS A 400 28.31 -37.86 0.34
CA CYS A 400 28.77 -38.55 -0.86
C CYS A 400 29.82 -39.64 -0.58
N ASP A 401 30.11 -39.91 0.70
CA ASP A 401 30.95 -41.02 1.12
C ASP A 401 30.18 -42.36 1.13
N GLU A 402 30.86 -43.45 0.78
CA GLU A 402 30.36 -44.82 0.91
C GLU A 402 30.56 -45.40 2.33
N ASP A 403 31.49 -44.85 3.11
CA ASP A 403 31.94 -45.29 4.45
C ASP A 403 32.31 -44.04 5.28
N ALA A 404 31.29 -43.30 5.73
CA ALA A 404 31.46 -41.92 6.20
C ALA A 404 32.30 -41.79 7.50
N ASP A 405 32.38 -42.84 8.31
CA ASP A 405 33.16 -42.85 9.55
C ASP A 405 34.51 -43.60 9.43
N GLY A 406 34.81 -44.14 8.24
CA GLY A 406 36.06 -44.83 7.91
C GLY A 406 36.30 -46.12 8.69
N ASP A 407 35.24 -46.77 9.22
CA ASP A 407 35.39 -47.98 10.01
C ASP A 407 35.55 -49.25 9.15
N GLY A 408 35.29 -49.16 7.85
CA GLY A 408 35.42 -50.24 6.87
C GLY A 408 34.11 -51.01 6.63
N ILE A 409 33.01 -50.58 7.22
CA ILE A 409 31.64 -51.04 6.98
C ILE A 409 30.94 -49.99 6.12
N LYS A 410 30.24 -50.41 5.08
CA LYS A 410 29.56 -49.45 4.19
C LYS A 410 28.36 -48.85 4.89
N ASN A 411 28.06 -47.58 4.62
CA ASN A 411 26.91 -46.83 5.18
C ASN A 411 25.57 -47.60 5.14
N VAL A 412 25.32 -48.42 4.11
CA VAL A 412 24.08 -49.20 3.94
C VAL A 412 24.00 -50.47 4.80
N GLU A 413 25.14 -50.94 5.31
CA GLU A 413 25.28 -52.12 6.18
C GLU A 413 25.62 -51.72 7.62
N ASP A 414 25.91 -50.44 7.84
CA ASP A 414 26.39 -49.87 9.10
C ASP A 414 25.23 -49.31 9.93
N ASN A 415 25.08 -49.81 11.15
CA ASN A 415 24.09 -49.30 12.12
C ASN A 415 24.53 -48.05 12.88
N CYS A 416 25.76 -47.54 12.67
CA CYS A 416 26.24 -46.26 13.18
C CYS A 416 27.06 -45.49 12.15
N ARG A 417 26.42 -45.15 11.03
CA ARG A 417 27.01 -44.46 9.86
C ARG A 417 28.03 -43.34 10.11
N LEU A 418 27.91 -42.59 11.21
CA LEU A 418 28.78 -41.43 11.52
C LEU A 418 29.73 -41.68 12.70
N VAL A 419 29.71 -42.88 13.31
CA VAL A 419 30.45 -43.20 14.53
C VAL A 419 31.04 -44.61 14.45
N SER A 420 32.37 -44.66 14.29
CA SER A 420 33.12 -45.90 14.09
C SER A 420 32.80 -47.01 15.09
N ASN A 421 32.21 -48.11 14.61
CA ASN A 421 31.77 -49.24 15.43
C ASN A 421 31.90 -50.60 14.70
N LYS A 422 33.14 -51.01 14.46
CA LYS A 422 33.47 -52.26 13.73
C LYS A 422 32.86 -53.55 14.29
N ASP A 423 32.37 -53.55 15.52
CA ASP A 423 31.69 -54.68 16.14
C ASP A 423 30.18 -54.76 15.83
N GLN A 424 29.59 -53.66 15.35
CA GLN A 424 28.16 -53.52 15.02
C GLN A 424 27.25 -54.00 16.16
N GLN A 425 27.69 -53.77 17.39
CA GLN A 425 26.91 -54.18 18.55
C GLN A 425 25.61 -53.36 18.60
N ASN A 426 24.50 -54.04 18.83
CA ASN A 426 23.17 -53.44 18.98
C ASN A 426 22.39 -54.30 19.99
N SER A 427 22.16 -53.75 21.17
CA SER A 427 21.69 -54.45 22.36
C SER A 427 20.16 -54.59 22.43
N ASP A 428 19.42 -53.67 21.81
CA ASP A 428 17.96 -53.64 21.84
C ASP A 428 17.29 -53.94 20.48
N THR A 429 18.11 -54.11 19.45
CA THR A 429 17.79 -54.51 18.07
C THR A 429 17.00 -53.49 17.26
N ASP A 430 17.11 -52.21 17.59
CA ASP A 430 16.57 -51.14 16.77
C ASP A 430 17.49 -50.82 15.54
N SER A 431 17.32 -49.68 14.88
CA SER A 431 18.12 -49.35 13.69
C SER A 431 19.52 -48.78 14.01
N PHE A 432 19.77 -48.37 15.24
CA PHE A 432 21.00 -47.73 15.69
C PHE A 432 21.86 -48.72 16.49
N GLY A 433 23.18 -48.64 16.34
CA GLY A 433 24.11 -49.45 17.13
C GLY A 433 24.45 -48.82 18.48
N ASP A 434 24.88 -49.62 19.46
CA ASP A 434 25.23 -49.18 20.83
C ASP A 434 26.23 -47.99 20.86
N ALA A 435 27.01 -47.79 19.80
CA ALA A 435 28.03 -46.74 19.71
C ALA A 435 27.45 -45.34 19.40
N CYS A 436 26.29 -45.28 18.76
CA CYS A 436 25.62 -44.05 18.33
C CYS A 436 24.18 -43.94 18.84
N ASP A 437 23.71 -44.95 19.57
CA ASP A 437 22.39 -44.98 20.18
C ASP A 437 22.41 -44.21 21.52
N ASN A 438 21.60 -43.16 21.62
CA ASN A 438 21.42 -42.39 22.85
C ASN A 438 20.55 -43.10 23.90
N CYS A 439 19.94 -44.24 23.57
CA CYS A 439 19.29 -45.15 24.50
C CYS A 439 19.64 -46.64 24.24
N PRO A 440 20.90 -47.08 24.51
CA PRO A 440 21.44 -48.39 24.10
C PRO A 440 20.69 -49.66 24.53
N THR A 441 19.64 -49.56 25.34
CA THR A 441 18.89 -50.71 25.84
C THR A 441 17.38 -50.59 25.64
N VAL A 442 16.92 -49.50 25.03
CA VAL A 442 15.50 -49.17 24.86
C VAL A 442 15.29 -48.69 23.43
N PRO A 443 14.58 -49.46 22.58
CA PRO A 443 14.45 -49.13 21.16
C PRO A 443 13.85 -47.74 20.91
N ASN A 444 14.55 -46.88 20.17
CA ASN A 444 14.14 -45.51 19.84
C ASN A 444 14.71 -45.06 18.48
N ILE A 445 14.03 -45.47 17.41
CA ILE A 445 14.41 -45.20 16.00
C ILE A 445 14.47 -43.69 15.67
N ASP A 446 13.78 -42.84 16.43
CA ASP A 446 13.81 -41.39 16.22
C ASP A 446 15.02 -40.71 16.89
N GLN A 447 15.75 -41.41 17.77
CA GLN A 447 16.92 -40.91 18.51
C GLN A 447 16.68 -39.52 19.14
N LYS A 448 15.43 -39.24 19.52
CA LYS A 448 15.04 -37.93 20.01
C LYS A 448 15.64 -37.67 21.38
N ASP A 449 16.21 -36.48 21.55
CA ASP A 449 16.84 -35.98 22.77
C ASP A 449 16.41 -34.51 22.94
N THR A 450 15.42 -34.27 23.80
CA THR A 450 14.73 -32.96 23.91
C THR A 450 15.60 -31.89 24.58
N ASP A 451 16.44 -32.25 25.56
CA ASP A 451 17.33 -31.31 26.27
C ASP A 451 18.77 -31.30 25.73
N ASN A 452 19.08 -32.18 24.77
CA ASN A 452 20.39 -32.36 24.14
C ASN A 452 21.50 -32.73 25.14
N ASN A 453 21.16 -33.49 26.19
CA ASN A 453 22.13 -33.93 27.19
C ASN A 453 22.93 -35.19 26.75
N GLY A 454 22.52 -35.83 25.65
CA GLY A 454 23.11 -37.04 25.09
C GLY A 454 22.43 -38.35 25.52
N GLU A 455 21.41 -38.29 26.36
CA GLU A 455 20.50 -39.38 26.74
C GLU A 455 19.16 -39.17 26.02
N GLY A 456 18.65 -40.20 25.34
CA GLY A 456 17.42 -40.05 24.54
C GLY A 456 16.15 -40.00 25.40
N ASP A 457 15.10 -39.37 24.87
CA ASP A 457 13.76 -39.26 25.48
C ASP A 457 13.20 -40.62 25.94
N ALA A 458 13.59 -41.72 25.27
CA ALA A 458 13.08 -43.06 25.55
C ALA A 458 13.63 -43.68 26.85
N CYS A 459 14.80 -43.22 27.30
CA CYS A 459 15.48 -43.72 28.50
C CYS A 459 15.74 -42.64 29.55
N ASP A 460 15.53 -41.37 29.22
CA ASP A 460 15.64 -40.26 30.16
C ASP A 460 14.38 -40.13 31.05
N ASP A 461 14.60 -39.93 32.36
CA ASP A 461 13.57 -39.76 33.39
C ASP A 461 13.15 -38.27 33.57
N ASP A 462 13.84 -37.32 32.91
CA ASP A 462 13.68 -35.87 32.96
C ASP A 462 14.02 -35.26 31.58
N ILE A 463 13.18 -35.54 30.57
CA ILE A 463 13.53 -35.37 29.15
C ILE A 463 13.76 -33.90 28.73
N ASP A 464 13.30 -32.92 29.51
CA ASP A 464 13.51 -31.50 29.21
C ASP A 464 14.56 -30.83 30.13
N GLY A 465 15.13 -31.59 31.07
CA GLY A 465 16.25 -31.17 31.90
C GLY A 465 15.93 -30.03 32.88
N ASP A 466 14.65 -29.82 33.21
CA ASP A 466 14.21 -28.74 34.10
C ASP A 466 14.41 -29.08 35.60
N GLY A 467 14.75 -30.34 35.88
CA GLY A 467 15.03 -30.89 37.21
C GLY A 467 13.83 -31.60 37.85
N ILE A 468 12.75 -31.82 37.10
CA ILE A 468 11.51 -32.44 37.54
C ILE A 468 11.25 -33.69 36.71
N GLN A 469 11.18 -34.85 37.38
CA GLN A 469 10.98 -36.12 36.66
C GLN A 469 9.69 -36.10 35.84
N ASN A 470 9.71 -36.71 34.65
CA ASN A 470 8.61 -36.80 33.68
C ASN A 470 7.24 -37.14 34.28
N VAL A 471 7.22 -37.98 35.33
CA VAL A 471 5.98 -38.44 35.99
C VAL A 471 5.39 -37.46 37.00
N LEU A 472 6.18 -36.47 37.42
CA LEU A 472 5.79 -35.39 38.33
C LEU A 472 5.65 -34.04 37.62
N ASP A 473 6.13 -33.98 36.39
CA ASP A 473 6.15 -32.79 35.55
C ASP A 473 4.80 -32.60 34.84
N ASN A 474 4.24 -31.38 34.93
CA ASN A 474 3.04 -30.97 34.20
C ASN A 474 3.32 -30.47 32.77
N CYS A 475 4.59 -30.32 32.38
CA CYS A 475 5.07 -30.08 31.02
C CYS A 475 6.31 -30.91 30.68
N PRO A 476 6.21 -32.24 30.57
CA PRO A 476 7.38 -33.11 30.44
C PRO A 476 8.34 -32.81 29.29
N LYS A 477 8.00 -31.98 28.31
CA LYS A 477 8.82 -31.69 27.11
C LYS A 477 9.26 -30.23 27.02
N VAL A 478 8.88 -29.38 27.97
CA VAL A 478 9.07 -27.93 27.90
C VAL A 478 9.53 -27.44 29.26
N PRO A 479 10.81 -27.00 29.37
CA PRO A 479 11.39 -26.71 30.67
C PRO A 479 10.59 -25.68 31.44
N ASN A 480 10.00 -26.07 32.57
CA ASN A 480 9.20 -25.19 33.39
C ASN A 480 9.43 -25.45 34.90
N PRO A 481 10.61 -25.11 35.45
CA PRO A 481 10.99 -25.46 36.83
C PRO A 481 10.03 -24.95 37.93
N MET A 482 9.17 -23.99 37.59
CA MET A 482 8.18 -23.40 38.48
C MET A 482 6.84 -24.17 38.52
N GLN A 483 6.58 -25.08 37.57
CA GLN A 483 5.37 -25.91 37.46
C GLN A 483 4.08 -25.09 37.63
N THR A 484 4.04 -23.91 37.01
CA THR A 484 2.87 -23.05 37.08
C THR A 484 1.74 -23.70 36.29
N ASP A 485 0.54 -23.74 36.89
CA ASP A 485 -0.68 -24.29 36.29
C ASP A 485 -1.85 -23.42 36.82
N ARG A 486 -2.24 -22.44 35.99
CA ARG A 486 -3.16 -21.36 36.36
C ARG A 486 -4.61 -21.81 36.41
N ASP A 487 -5.02 -22.64 35.45
CA ASP A 487 -6.40 -23.08 35.29
C ASP A 487 -6.68 -24.43 35.97
N ARG A 488 -5.63 -25.14 36.40
CA ARG A 488 -5.64 -26.40 37.15
C ARG A 488 -6.21 -27.58 36.38
N ASP A 489 -5.90 -27.64 35.09
CA ASP A 489 -6.29 -28.75 34.23
C ASP A 489 -5.30 -29.93 34.27
N GLY A 490 -4.10 -29.70 34.82
CA GLY A 490 -3.02 -30.67 34.96
C GLY A 490 -1.92 -30.54 33.91
N VAL A 491 -2.02 -29.58 32.99
CA VAL A 491 -1.02 -29.17 32.01
C VAL A 491 -0.43 -27.83 32.49
N GLY A 492 0.89 -27.66 32.42
CA GLY A 492 1.53 -26.43 32.89
C GLY A 492 1.42 -25.29 31.89
N ASP A 493 1.40 -24.04 32.38
CA ASP A 493 1.29 -22.81 31.56
C ASP A 493 2.31 -22.76 30.40
N ALA A 494 3.48 -23.40 30.54
CA ALA A 494 4.56 -23.38 29.54
C ALA A 494 4.27 -24.24 28.30
N CYS A 495 3.45 -25.27 28.43
CA CYS A 495 3.10 -26.22 27.36
C CYS A 495 1.59 -26.32 27.13
N ASP A 496 0.81 -25.52 27.85
CA ASP A 496 -0.63 -25.44 27.72
C ASP A 496 -1.01 -24.55 26.52
N SER A 497 -1.75 -25.12 25.57
CA SER A 497 -2.30 -24.43 24.41
C SER A 497 -3.41 -23.43 24.77
N CYS A 498 -4.01 -23.55 25.97
CA CYS A 498 -5.01 -22.64 26.52
C CYS A 498 -4.77 -22.30 28.03
N PRO A 499 -3.70 -21.56 28.39
CA PRO A 499 -3.25 -21.34 29.79
C PRO A 499 -4.27 -20.72 30.78
N GLU A 500 -5.42 -20.27 30.28
CA GLU A 500 -6.48 -19.63 31.06
C GLU A 500 -7.75 -20.49 31.15
N ILE A 501 -7.88 -21.55 30.35
CA ILE A 501 -9.12 -22.32 30.20
C ILE A 501 -8.86 -23.83 30.14
N SER A 502 -9.28 -24.51 31.21
CA SER A 502 -9.05 -25.94 31.40
C SER A 502 -9.38 -26.81 30.17
N ASN A 503 -8.36 -27.45 29.62
CA ASN A 503 -8.40 -28.32 28.46
C ASN A 503 -7.38 -29.48 28.58
N PRO A 504 -7.55 -30.43 29.55
CA PRO A 504 -6.54 -31.45 29.85
C PRO A 504 -6.13 -32.37 28.69
N MET A 505 -6.91 -32.37 27.60
CA MET A 505 -6.66 -33.17 26.42
C MET A 505 -5.79 -32.48 25.37
N GLN A 506 -5.55 -31.17 25.48
CA GLN A 506 -4.70 -30.36 24.60
C GLN A 506 -4.96 -30.64 23.11
N THR A 507 -6.24 -30.75 22.73
CA THR A 507 -6.61 -30.97 21.33
C THR A 507 -6.48 -29.67 20.55
N ASP A 508 -5.83 -29.77 19.40
CA ASP A 508 -5.58 -28.68 18.44
C ASP A 508 -5.81 -29.28 17.05
N VAL A 509 -7.00 -29.02 16.48
CA VAL A 509 -7.45 -29.67 15.23
C VAL A 509 -6.76 -29.09 14.00
N ASP A 510 -6.48 -27.79 13.98
CA ASP A 510 -5.90 -27.08 12.83
C ASP A 510 -4.40 -26.75 13.00
N ASN A 511 -3.76 -27.20 14.08
CA ASN A 511 -2.32 -27.18 14.31
C ASN A 511 -1.72 -25.76 14.28
N ASP A 512 -2.45 -24.79 14.86
CA ASP A 512 -2.03 -23.39 14.99
C ASP A 512 -1.39 -23.07 16.35
N LEU A 513 -1.27 -24.07 17.25
CA LEU A 513 -0.77 -23.97 18.62
C LEU A 513 -1.75 -23.32 19.62
N VAL A 514 -3.00 -23.09 19.22
CA VAL A 514 -4.11 -22.64 20.06
C VAL A 514 -5.09 -23.81 20.24
N GLY A 515 -5.34 -24.22 21.48
CA GLY A 515 -6.19 -25.38 21.73
C GLY A 515 -7.66 -25.11 21.39
N ASP A 516 -8.39 -26.14 20.95
CA ASP A 516 -9.79 -26.05 20.46
C ASP A 516 -10.75 -25.34 21.43
N VAL A 517 -10.44 -25.34 22.73
CA VAL A 517 -11.27 -24.76 23.79
C VAL A 517 -11.18 -23.24 23.82
N CYS A 518 -10.01 -22.69 23.48
CA CYS A 518 -9.74 -21.25 23.44
C CYS A 518 -9.57 -20.71 22.01
N ASP A 519 -9.50 -21.59 21.02
CA ASP A 519 -9.49 -21.23 19.61
C ASP A 519 -10.86 -20.65 19.20
N THR A 520 -10.80 -19.42 18.71
CA THR A 520 -11.97 -18.67 18.23
C THR A 520 -12.01 -18.54 16.72
N ASN A 521 -10.91 -18.86 16.03
CA ASN A 521 -10.72 -18.68 14.59
C ASN A 521 -11.07 -17.25 14.11
N GLN A 522 -11.10 -16.27 15.02
CA GLN A 522 -11.41 -14.87 14.74
C GLN A 522 -10.10 -14.10 14.69
N ASP A 523 -9.64 -13.88 13.46
CA ASP A 523 -8.47 -13.09 13.10
C ASP A 523 -8.96 -11.99 12.15
N THR A 524 -9.05 -10.76 12.67
CA THR A 524 -9.66 -9.62 11.98
C THR A 524 -8.77 -9.08 10.87
N ASP A 525 -7.46 -9.11 11.03
CA ASP A 525 -6.52 -8.52 10.09
C ASP A 525 -5.85 -9.53 9.15
N GLY A 526 -5.94 -10.82 9.46
CA GLY A 526 -5.55 -11.96 8.66
C GLY A 526 -4.10 -12.37 8.81
N ASP A 527 -3.43 -12.03 9.90
CA ASP A 527 -2.00 -12.27 10.12
C ASP A 527 -1.70 -13.67 10.70
N GLY A 528 -2.71 -14.40 11.18
CA GLY A 528 -2.59 -15.75 11.73
C GLY A 528 -2.69 -15.83 13.25
N HIS A 529 -2.77 -14.71 13.95
CA HIS A 529 -3.06 -14.67 15.38
C HIS A 529 -4.52 -14.29 15.60
N GLN A 530 -5.21 -15.01 16.49
CA GLN A 530 -6.58 -14.65 16.81
C GLN A 530 -6.65 -13.36 17.63
N ASP A 531 -7.70 -12.55 17.44
CA ASP A 531 -7.90 -11.21 18.04
C ASP A 531 -7.69 -11.16 19.58
N THR A 532 -7.82 -12.31 20.26
CA THR A 532 -7.67 -12.40 21.73
C THR A 532 -6.25 -12.69 22.20
N ARG A 533 -5.36 -13.10 21.29
CA ARG A 533 -3.94 -13.40 21.52
C ARG A 533 -3.00 -12.51 20.70
N ASP A 534 -3.58 -11.66 19.86
CA ASP A 534 -2.86 -10.71 19.02
C ASP A 534 -2.58 -9.40 19.78
N ASN A 535 -1.32 -9.00 19.85
CA ASN A 535 -0.90 -7.73 20.45
C ASN A 535 -1.17 -6.51 19.56
N CYS A 536 -1.56 -6.70 18.29
CA CYS A 536 -2.05 -5.68 17.36
C CYS A 536 -3.28 -6.13 16.53
N PRO A 537 -4.48 -6.32 17.13
CA PRO A 537 -5.68 -6.97 16.53
C PRO A 537 -6.25 -6.42 15.20
N ILE A 538 -5.71 -5.34 14.66
CA ILE A 538 -6.18 -4.68 13.42
C ILE A 538 -5.05 -4.35 12.44
N ILE A 539 -3.78 -4.58 12.80
CA ILE A 539 -2.59 -4.29 11.99
C ILE A 539 -1.78 -5.58 11.89
N PRO A 540 -1.67 -6.19 10.69
CA PRO A 540 -1.03 -7.49 10.57
C PRO A 540 0.42 -7.47 11.02
N ASN A 541 0.74 -8.29 12.02
CA ASN A 541 2.06 -8.41 12.62
C ASN A 541 2.30 -9.85 13.10
N SER A 542 2.32 -10.80 12.17
CA SER A 542 2.54 -12.23 12.44
C SER A 542 3.77 -12.52 13.31
N SER A 543 4.80 -11.67 13.33
CA SER A 543 5.96 -11.83 14.23
C SER A 543 5.70 -11.48 15.69
N GLN A 544 4.62 -10.75 16.00
CA GLN A 544 4.19 -10.36 17.36
C GLN A 544 5.31 -9.72 18.20
N LEU A 545 6.20 -8.96 17.57
CA LEU A 545 7.28 -8.25 18.28
C LEU A 545 6.67 -7.23 19.26
N ASP A 546 7.24 -7.18 20.46
CA ASP A 546 6.87 -6.31 21.59
C ASP A 546 8.17 -6.00 22.35
N SER A 547 8.91 -5.01 21.84
CA SER A 547 10.29 -4.74 22.22
C SER A 547 10.46 -4.28 23.67
N ASP A 548 9.47 -3.58 24.23
CA ASP A 548 9.47 -3.12 25.62
C ASP A 548 8.63 -3.99 26.58
N ASN A 549 7.92 -4.98 26.05
CA ASN A 549 7.08 -5.94 26.77
C ASN A 549 5.92 -5.29 27.54
N ASP A 550 5.31 -4.23 27.01
CA ASP A 550 4.15 -3.59 27.60
C ASP A 550 2.80 -4.23 27.20
N GLY A 551 2.84 -5.14 26.23
CA GLY A 551 1.71 -5.89 25.69
C GLY A 551 1.06 -5.26 24.45
N ILE A 552 1.61 -4.17 23.92
CA ILE A 552 1.28 -3.58 22.62
C ILE A 552 2.40 -3.98 21.65
N GLY A 553 2.05 -4.45 20.45
CA GLY A 553 3.07 -4.85 19.47
C GLY A 553 3.70 -3.67 18.73
N ASP A 554 4.96 -3.80 18.34
CA ASP A 554 5.77 -2.75 17.68
C ASP A 554 5.08 -2.15 16.43
N ASP A 555 4.35 -2.97 15.66
CA ASP A 555 3.64 -2.51 14.44
C ASP A 555 2.45 -1.57 14.74
N CYS A 556 1.96 -1.54 15.98
CA CYS A 556 0.85 -0.71 16.43
C CYS A 556 1.17 0.17 17.66
N ASP A 557 2.42 0.15 18.13
CA ASP A 557 2.97 1.10 19.09
C ASP A 557 3.49 2.38 18.38
N ASP A 558 3.52 3.49 19.10
CA ASP A 558 4.14 4.75 18.68
C ASP A 558 5.51 4.98 19.39
N ASP A 559 5.91 4.13 20.35
CA ASP A 559 7.12 4.22 21.21
C ASP A 559 7.63 2.80 21.60
N ASP A 560 8.25 2.07 20.66
CA ASP A 560 8.61 0.63 20.76
C ASP A 560 9.54 0.27 21.95
N ASP A 561 10.29 1.23 22.50
CA ASP A 561 11.23 1.01 23.60
C ASP A 561 10.85 1.76 24.91
N ASN A 562 9.67 2.39 24.92
CA ASN A 562 9.08 3.14 26.01
C ASN A 562 10.03 4.19 26.64
N ASP A 563 10.94 4.78 25.86
CA ASP A 563 11.91 5.77 26.33
C ASP A 563 11.34 7.21 26.41
N GLY A 564 10.17 7.41 25.80
CA GLY A 564 9.45 8.67 25.71
C GLY A 564 9.74 9.48 24.43
N VAL A 565 10.47 8.92 23.47
CA VAL A 565 10.73 9.47 22.14
C VAL A 565 9.96 8.66 21.09
N PRO A 566 9.02 9.27 20.34
CA PRO A 566 8.23 8.50 19.38
C PRO A 566 9.03 8.06 18.15
N ASP A 567 8.73 6.87 17.61
CA ASP A 567 9.54 6.21 16.57
C ASP A 567 9.62 7.05 15.29
N ASN A 568 8.46 7.28 14.67
CA ASN A 568 8.38 7.73 13.28
C ASN A 568 8.19 9.24 13.14
N HIS A 569 7.71 9.91 14.20
CA HIS A 569 7.19 11.27 14.12
C HIS A 569 7.60 12.15 15.30
N ALA A 570 8.09 13.35 14.99
CA ALA A 570 8.39 14.33 16.03
C ALA A 570 7.09 14.87 16.67
N ILE A 571 6.83 14.53 17.94
CA ILE A 571 5.71 15.07 18.72
C ILE A 571 6.24 16.14 19.68
N ASN A 572 5.71 17.37 19.59
CA ASN A 572 6.15 18.50 20.40
C ASN A 572 7.67 18.84 20.33
N GLY A 573 8.34 18.40 19.26
CA GLY A 573 9.79 18.62 19.07
C GLY A 573 10.68 17.57 19.72
N ILE A 574 10.11 16.43 20.13
CA ILE A 574 10.79 15.21 20.60
C ILE A 574 10.57 14.15 19.52
N GLY A 575 11.63 13.45 19.09
CA GLY A 575 11.62 12.49 17.98
C GLY A 575 11.96 13.09 16.60
N PRO A 576 12.01 12.27 15.54
CA PRO A 576 11.85 10.81 15.54
C PRO A 576 12.99 10.10 16.29
N ASP A 577 12.73 8.88 16.75
CA ASP A 577 13.73 8.05 17.43
C ASP A 577 14.85 7.63 16.48
N ASN A 578 16.10 7.71 16.95
CA ASN A 578 17.27 7.24 16.23
C ASN A 578 17.77 5.85 16.66
N CYS A 579 17.18 5.24 17.69
CA CYS A 579 17.35 3.84 18.12
C CYS A 579 16.00 3.26 18.59
N ARG A 580 15.09 3.02 17.63
CA ARG A 580 13.70 2.57 17.88
C ARG A 580 13.52 1.46 18.92
N LEU A 581 14.41 0.48 18.95
CA LEU A 581 14.26 -0.72 19.80
C LEU A 581 15.12 -0.66 21.07
N ILE A 582 15.90 0.41 21.28
CA ILE A 582 16.85 0.50 22.39
C ILE A 582 16.76 1.85 23.08
N SER A 583 16.18 1.82 24.28
CA SER A 583 15.94 2.99 25.12
C SER A 583 17.15 3.92 25.22
N ASN A 584 17.04 5.09 24.60
CA ASN A 584 18.07 6.11 24.58
C ASN A 584 17.51 7.55 24.65
N PRO A 585 16.88 7.99 25.77
CA PRO A 585 16.12 9.26 25.83
C PRO A 585 16.88 10.55 25.52
N ASN A 586 18.22 10.46 25.42
CA ASN A 586 19.11 11.56 25.06
C ASN A 586 19.39 11.68 23.56
N GLN A 587 18.96 10.70 22.75
CA GLN A 587 19.06 10.67 21.29
C GLN A 587 20.48 11.01 20.81
N LYS A 588 21.49 10.47 21.50
CA LYS A 588 22.89 10.80 21.26
C LYS A 588 23.38 10.13 19.98
N ASP A 589 23.61 10.95 18.96
CA ASP A 589 24.23 10.58 17.69
C ASP A 589 25.47 11.46 17.47
N SER A 590 26.66 10.88 17.65
CA SER A 590 27.95 11.59 17.56
C SER A 590 28.40 11.85 16.12
N ASN A 591 27.92 11.06 15.15
CA ASN A 591 28.37 11.09 13.76
C ASN A 591 27.34 11.76 12.82
N SER A 592 26.12 12.04 13.33
CA SER A 592 24.99 12.65 12.65
C SER A 592 24.51 11.87 11.40
N ASN A 593 24.59 10.54 11.43
CA ASN A 593 24.09 9.65 10.38
C ASN A 593 22.57 9.37 10.52
N GLY A 594 21.95 9.76 11.63
CA GLY A 594 20.54 9.52 11.91
C GLY A 594 20.24 8.21 12.65
N VAL A 595 21.28 7.44 13.01
CA VAL A 595 21.23 6.27 13.89
C VAL A 595 21.92 6.66 15.22
N GLY A 596 21.35 6.29 16.35
CA GLY A 596 21.92 6.62 17.65
C GLY A 596 23.18 5.81 17.95
N ASP A 597 24.10 6.39 18.74
CA ASP A 597 25.38 5.75 19.08
C ASP A 597 25.21 4.39 19.79
N VAL A 598 24.05 4.14 20.40
CA VAL A 598 23.74 2.95 21.19
C VAL A 598 23.41 1.75 20.29
N CYS A 599 22.71 1.98 19.17
CA CYS A 599 22.21 0.97 18.23
C CYS A 599 22.99 0.93 16.90
N GLU A 600 24.17 1.56 16.83
CA GLU A 600 24.89 1.83 15.57
C GLU A 600 25.32 0.57 14.79
N ASN A 601 25.52 -0.58 15.44
CA ASN A 601 25.97 -1.83 14.77
C ASN A 601 25.12 -3.05 15.10
N ASP A 602 24.12 -2.87 15.95
CA ASP A 602 23.28 -3.91 16.56
C ASP A 602 22.00 -3.17 16.96
N PHE A 603 21.01 -3.20 16.06
CA PHE A 603 19.84 -2.33 16.13
C PHE A 603 18.79 -2.81 17.14
N ASP A 604 18.68 -4.12 17.37
CA ASP A 604 17.75 -4.77 18.30
C ASP A 604 18.43 -5.31 19.58
N ASN A 605 19.75 -5.17 19.69
CA ASN A 605 20.54 -5.51 20.88
C ASN A 605 20.48 -7.00 21.26
N ASP A 606 20.46 -7.87 20.25
CA ASP A 606 20.51 -9.32 20.39
C ASP A 606 21.94 -9.90 20.46
N ALA A 607 22.94 -9.02 20.44
CA ALA A 607 24.37 -9.31 20.42
C ALA A 607 24.92 -9.87 19.08
N VAL A 608 24.10 -9.86 18.03
CA VAL A 608 24.47 -10.18 16.66
C VAL A 608 24.50 -8.89 15.86
N MET A 609 25.58 -8.70 15.09
CA MET A 609 25.72 -7.44 14.34
C MET A 609 24.78 -7.44 13.12
N ASP A 610 24.18 -6.29 12.81
CA ASP A 610 23.27 -6.08 11.66
C ASP A 610 23.75 -6.66 10.32
N LEU A 611 25.08 -6.75 10.15
CA LEU A 611 25.71 -7.25 8.92
C LEU A 611 25.52 -8.75 8.71
N ILE A 612 25.51 -9.51 9.81
CA ILE A 612 25.40 -10.98 9.79
C ILE A 612 24.04 -11.44 10.31
N ASP A 613 23.31 -10.54 10.95
CA ASP A 613 21.96 -10.77 11.42
C ASP A 613 20.96 -10.83 10.25
N VAL A 614 20.12 -11.85 10.33
CA VAL A 614 19.07 -12.17 9.39
C VAL A 614 17.85 -11.27 9.58
N CYS A 615 17.60 -10.79 10.80
CA CYS A 615 16.49 -9.91 11.12
C CYS A 615 16.91 -8.78 12.09
N PRO A 616 17.62 -7.74 11.60
CA PRO A 616 18.16 -6.65 12.45
C PRO A 616 17.13 -5.67 13.02
N GLU A 617 15.88 -6.08 13.15
CA GLU A 617 14.83 -5.35 13.86
C GLU A 617 14.03 -6.34 14.74
N SER A 618 14.63 -7.46 15.12
CA SER A 618 13.97 -8.54 15.85
C SER A 618 14.97 -9.23 16.76
N ALA A 619 14.93 -8.87 18.04
CA ALA A 619 15.85 -9.41 19.03
C ALA A 619 15.71 -10.94 19.25
N GLU A 620 14.64 -11.55 18.72
CA GLU A 620 14.36 -12.98 18.81
C GLU A 620 15.01 -13.79 17.68
N VAL A 621 15.36 -13.17 16.54
CA VAL A 621 15.69 -13.86 15.29
C VAL A 621 17.06 -13.44 14.74
N THR A 622 18.10 -14.08 15.25
CA THR A 622 19.50 -13.76 14.89
C THR A 622 20.00 -14.39 13.58
N LEU A 623 19.58 -15.62 13.28
CA LEU A 623 20.14 -16.48 12.22
C LEU A 623 19.03 -17.34 11.61
N THR A 624 19.25 -17.83 10.39
CA THR A 624 18.36 -18.83 9.80
C THR A 624 18.47 -20.13 10.59
N ASP A 625 17.43 -20.52 11.32
CA ASP A 625 17.39 -21.77 12.07
C ASP A 625 16.10 -22.56 11.77
N PHE A 626 16.27 -23.84 11.44
CA PHE A 626 15.18 -24.81 11.24
C PHE A 626 15.35 -26.07 12.11
N ARG A 627 16.22 -26.05 13.13
CA ARG A 627 16.41 -27.19 14.06
C ARG A 627 15.17 -27.48 14.88
N ALA A 628 14.50 -26.43 15.36
CA ALA A 628 13.20 -26.53 15.99
C ALA A 628 12.11 -26.35 14.93
N TYR A 629 11.33 -27.39 14.70
CA TYR A 629 10.24 -27.36 13.72
C TYR A 629 9.01 -28.13 14.22
N GLN A 630 7.84 -27.68 13.79
CA GLN A 630 6.60 -28.41 13.93
C GLN A 630 6.40 -29.30 12.70
N THR A 631 6.11 -30.58 12.90
CA THR A 631 5.70 -31.47 11.80
C THR A 631 4.19 -31.48 11.70
N VAL A 632 3.65 -31.14 10.53
CA VAL A 632 2.21 -31.09 10.28
C VAL A 632 1.79 -32.20 9.33
N ILE A 633 0.71 -32.90 9.70
CA ILE A 633 0.15 -34.03 8.97
C ILE A 633 -1.07 -33.57 8.19
N LEU A 634 -1.00 -33.61 6.86
CA LEU A 634 -2.08 -33.13 6.00
C LEU A 634 -3.12 -34.19 5.62
N ASP A 635 -2.85 -35.48 5.89
CA ASP A 635 -3.79 -36.59 5.72
C ASP A 635 -3.65 -37.61 6.86
N PRO A 636 -4.21 -37.33 8.06
CA PRO A 636 -4.07 -38.21 9.22
C PRO A 636 -4.79 -39.57 9.05
N GLU A 637 -5.78 -39.68 8.16
CA GLU A 637 -6.58 -40.90 7.95
C GLU A 637 -6.01 -41.85 6.87
N GLY A 638 -4.93 -41.47 6.17
CA GLY A 638 -4.37 -42.24 5.03
C GLY A 638 -3.64 -43.53 5.42
N ASP A 639 -3.55 -44.49 4.50
CA ASP A 639 -2.97 -45.84 4.72
C ASP A 639 -1.41 -45.89 4.74
N ALA A 640 -0.72 -44.79 4.46
CA ALA A 640 0.75 -44.71 4.37
C ALA A 640 1.36 -43.86 5.51
N GLN A 641 1.03 -44.24 6.74
CA GLN A 641 1.45 -43.56 7.98
C GLN A 641 2.89 -43.94 8.37
N ILE A 642 3.88 -43.47 7.61
CA ILE A 642 5.26 -43.39 8.09
C ILE A 642 5.57 -41.90 8.27
N ASP A 643 5.98 -41.52 9.48
CA ASP A 643 6.39 -40.17 9.78
C ASP A 643 7.74 -39.89 9.05
N PRO A 644 7.90 -38.76 8.35
CA PRO A 644 9.15 -38.40 7.71
C PRO A 644 10.19 -38.20 8.81
N ASN A 645 11.30 -38.92 8.72
CA ASN A 645 12.45 -38.62 9.53
C ASN A 645 13.10 -37.36 8.94
N TRP A 646 12.99 -36.23 9.62
CA TRP A 646 13.67 -35.01 9.20
C TRP A 646 15.07 -35.02 9.83
N VAL A 647 16.10 -35.06 9.00
CA VAL A 647 17.47 -34.93 9.48
C VAL A 647 17.92 -33.51 9.18
N VAL A 648 18.10 -32.73 10.24
CA VAL A 648 18.65 -31.37 10.13
C VAL A 648 20.17 -31.49 10.18
N LEU A 649 20.82 -31.12 9.08
CA LEU A 649 22.28 -31.06 8.95
C LEU A 649 22.74 -29.60 9.04
N ASN A 650 24.05 -29.37 9.12
CA ASN A 650 24.67 -28.05 9.16
C ASN A 650 24.30 -27.18 10.38
N GLN A 651 23.96 -27.80 11.52
CA GLN A 651 23.62 -27.13 12.80
C GLN A 651 22.63 -25.94 12.77
N ILE A 652 22.10 -25.52 11.60
CA ILE A 652 21.55 -24.17 11.33
C ILE A 652 20.69 -24.16 10.02
N SER A 653 21.14 -24.68 8.87
CA SER A 653 20.52 -24.31 7.56
C SER A 653 20.24 -25.40 6.52
N GLU A 654 20.25 -26.69 6.89
CA GLU A 654 19.99 -27.78 5.94
C GLU A 654 18.98 -28.77 6.51
N ALA A 655 17.89 -28.98 5.78
CA ALA A 655 16.87 -29.96 6.14
C ALA A 655 16.89 -31.07 5.09
N LYS A 656 16.93 -32.31 5.56
CA LYS A 656 16.87 -33.50 4.73
C LYS A 656 15.64 -34.30 5.13
N CYS A 657 14.98 -34.90 4.15
CA CYS A 657 13.99 -35.95 4.39
C CYS A 657 14.60 -37.29 3.95
N PRO A 658 15.39 -37.97 4.80
CA PRO A 658 15.71 -39.37 4.60
C PRO A 658 14.44 -40.20 4.77
N VAL A 659 14.03 -40.85 3.69
CA VAL A 659 13.13 -42.00 3.81
C VAL A 659 13.98 -43.22 3.47
N ASP A 660 14.68 -43.75 4.46
CA ASP A 660 15.17 -45.11 4.39
C ASP A 660 14.11 -46.02 5.00
N LEU A 661 13.20 -46.50 4.16
CA LEU A 661 12.59 -47.84 4.18
C LEU A 661 11.46 -47.89 3.14
N GLU A 662 11.45 -48.97 2.37
CA GLU A 662 10.50 -49.27 1.28
C GLU A 662 9.05 -48.84 1.58
N MET A 663 8.57 -47.79 0.91
CA MET A 663 7.19 -47.49 0.44
C MET A 663 6.69 -46.05 0.74
N GLN A 664 6.46 -45.29 -0.33
CA GLN A 664 5.44 -44.25 -0.54
C GLN A 664 5.02 -43.44 0.70
N THR A 665 5.63 -42.26 0.92
CA THR A 665 5.31 -41.38 2.07
C THR A 665 4.17 -40.39 1.79
N VAL A 666 3.36 -40.13 2.82
CA VAL A 666 2.15 -39.27 2.80
C VAL A 666 2.48 -37.78 2.99
N ASN A 667 1.60 -36.91 2.49
CA ASN A 667 1.61 -35.44 2.53
C ASN A 667 1.98 -34.84 3.89
N ARG A 668 3.20 -34.31 4.01
CA ARG A 668 3.68 -33.72 5.28
C ARG A 668 4.65 -32.57 5.01
N PHE A 669 4.72 -31.63 5.93
CA PHE A 669 5.68 -30.53 5.90
C PHE A 669 6.17 -30.21 7.32
N SER A 670 7.36 -29.60 7.39
CA SER A 670 7.92 -29.05 8.62
C SER A 670 7.90 -27.52 8.56
N THR A 671 7.44 -26.88 9.62
CA THR A 671 7.45 -25.42 9.79
C THR A 671 8.42 -25.02 10.88
N GLY A 672 9.24 -24.01 10.64
CA GLY A 672 9.94 -23.32 11.72
C GLY A 672 8.93 -22.63 12.63
N TYR A 673 9.31 -22.35 13.88
CA TYR A 673 8.45 -21.65 14.84
C TYR A 673 8.40 -20.14 14.58
N THR A 674 9.46 -19.56 14.02
CA THR A 674 9.54 -18.13 13.72
C THR A 674 8.52 -17.72 12.65
N ALA A 675 7.74 -16.68 12.96
CA ALA A 675 6.78 -16.07 12.06
C ALA A 675 7.30 -14.75 11.51
N PHE A 676 6.86 -14.39 10.31
CA PHE A 676 7.38 -13.23 9.59
C PHE A 676 6.24 -12.39 9.00
N ASN A 677 6.42 -11.07 9.05
CA ASN A 677 5.64 -10.09 8.31
C ASN A 677 6.12 -10.10 6.84
N GLY A 678 7.17 -9.36 6.51
CA GLY A 678 7.85 -9.41 5.22
C GLY A 678 9.09 -10.31 5.23
N VAL A 679 9.20 -11.19 4.23
CA VAL A 679 10.31 -12.16 4.18
C VAL A 679 10.85 -12.38 2.78
N ASP A 680 12.18 -12.47 2.67
CA ASP A 680 12.88 -13.05 1.55
C ASP A 680 13.37 -14.44 1.96
N PHE A 681 12.96 -15.49 1.25
CA PHE A 681 13.31 -16.87 1.60
C PHE A 681 13.88 -17.60 0.38
N GLU A 682 15.06 -18.19 0.52
CA GLU A 682 15.73 -18.90 -0.55
C GLU A 682 16.39 -20.19 -0.05
N GLY A 683 16.57 -21.12 -0.97
CA GLY A 683 17.09 -22.44 -0.66
C GLY A 683 17.43 -23.22 -1.92
N THR A 684 18.17 -24.30 -1.75
CA THR A 684 18.59 -25.19 -2.82
C THR A 684 17.79 -26.48 -2.74
N PHE A 685 17.09 -26.78 -3.83
CA PHE A 685 16.27 -27.96 -4.01
C PHE A 685 17.04 -29.01 -4.82
N HIS A 686 17.17 -30.21 -4.27
CA HIS A 686 17.81 -31.33 -4.95
C HIS A 686 17.13 -32.65 -4.58
N VAL A 687 16.82 -33.48 -5.57
CA VAL A 687 16.30 -34.84 -5.36
C VAL A 687 17.43 -35.82 -5.64
N ASN A 688 18.01 -36.42 -4.59
CA ASN A 688 19.20 -37.28 -4.70
C ASN A 688 18.86 -38.73 -5.04
N THR A 689 17.85 -38.94 -5.87
CA THR A 689 17.48 -40.27 -6.35
C THR A 689 16.97 -40.20 -7.78
N VAL A 690 16.81 -41.37 -8.39
CA VAL A 690 16.15 -41.58 -9.69
C VAL A 690 14.84 -42.34 -9.53
N THR A 691 14.42 -42.54 -8.28
CA THR A 691 13.18 -43.21 -7.89
C THR A 691 12.12 -42.16 -7.54
N ASP A 692 10.88 -42.51 -7.86
CA ASP A 692 9.71 -41.63 -7.74
C ASP A 692 9.75 -40.39 -8.66
N ASP A 693 8.61 -39.70 -8.79
CA ASP A 693 8.46 -38.55 -9.68
C ASP A 693 7.49 -37.47 -9.14
N ASP A 694 7.33 -37.46 -7.82
CA ASP A 694 6.26 -36.81 -7.07
C ASP A 694 6.60 -35.38 -6.62
N TYR A 695 5.82 -34.84 -5.66
CA TYR A 695 5.85 -33.43 -5.30
C TYR A 695 6.86 -33.13 -4.19
N ALA A 696 7.60 -32.05 -4.39
CA ALA A 696 8.41 -31.42 -3.36
C ALA A 696 8.39 -29.90 -3.50
N GLY A 697 8.75 -29.18 -2.44
CA GLY A 697 8.83 -27.73 -2.46
C GLY A 697 8.92 -27.12 -1.07
N PHE A 698 8.31 -25.97 -0.87
CA PHE A 698 8.36 -25.21 0.37
C PHE A 698 7.06 -24.43 0.62
N ILE A 699 6.85 -24.03 1.87
CA ILE A 699 5.70 -23.27 2.33
C ILE A 699 6.13 -21.95 2.94
N PHE A 700 5.23 -20.98 2.91
CA PHE A 700 5.41 -19.67 3.53
C PHE A 700 4.07 -19.07 3.91
N GLY A 701 4.09 -18.13 4.84
CA GLY A 701 2.87 -17.55 5.41
C GLY A 701 1.98 -18.63 6.02
N TYR A 702 2.60 -19.61 6.69
CA TYR A 702 1.88 -20.65 7.41
C TYR A 702 1.30 -20.08 8.70
N GLN A 703 -0.01 -20.15 8.84
CA GLN A 703 -0.73 -19.75 10.05
C GLN A 703 -1.21 -21.02 10.76
N ASP A 704 -2.00 -21.80 10.03
CA ASP A 704 -2.59 -23.06 10.47
C ASP A 704 -2.56 -24.08 9.31
N SER A 705 -2.89 -25.35 9.59
CA SER A 705 -2.86 -26.46 8.63
C SER A 705 -3.89 -26.36 7.50
N SER A 706 -4.77 -25.36 7.56
CA SER A 706 -5.74 -24.98 6.54
C SER A 706 -5.35 -23.67 5.82
N SER A 707 -4.37 -22.91 6.31
CA SER A 707 -4.05 -21.55 5.87
C SER A 707 -2.55 -21.35 5.65
N PHE A 708 -2.10 -21.55 4.40
CA PHE A 708 -0.70 -21.35 4.04
C PHE A 708 -0.49 -21.22 2.53
N TYR A 709 0.59 -20.57 2.12
CA TYR A 709 1.04 -20.63 0.74
C TYR A 709 2.00 -21.78 0.53
N VAL A 710 1.92 -22.42 -0.63
CA VAL A 710 2.80 -23.53 -0.99
C VAL A 710 3.32 -23.35 -2.41
N VAL A 711 4.64 -23.51 -2.55
CA VAL A 711 5.31 -23.69 -3.82
C VAL A 711 5.63 -25.16 -3.94
N MET A 712 5.10 -25.83 -4.95
CA MET A 712 5.29 -27.26 -5.16
C MET A 712 5.68 -27.55 -6.61
N TRP A 713 6.48 -28.59 -6.80
CA TRP A 713 7.01 -28.98 -8.10
C TRP A 713 7.00 -30.50 -8.26
N LYS A 714 6.37 -30.97 -9.35
CA LYS A 714 6.34 -32.38 -9.74
C LYS A 714 7.15 -32.63 -11.00
N GLN A 715 7.76 -33.82 -11.12
CA GLN A 715 8.56 -34.22 -12.28
C GLN A 715 7.69 -34.62 -13.49
N THR A 716 6.71 -35.51 -13.31
CA THR A 716 5.86 -36.00 -14.40
C THR A 716 4.37 -35.72 -14.18
N GLU A 717 3.54 -35.96 -15.20
CA GLU A 717 2.09 -35.86 -15.07
C GLU A 717 1.51 -37.16 -14.48
N GLN A 718 0.70 -37.05 -13.43
CA GLN A 718 0.09 -38.21 -12.78
C GLN A 718 -1.28 -37.88 -12.17
N THR A 719 -2.24 -38.78 -12.36
CA THR A 719 -3.48 -38.76 -11.60
C THR A 719 -3.28 -39.46 -10.27
N TYR A 720 -3.70 -38.82 -9.18
CA TYR A 720 -3.61 -39.41 -7.85
C TYR A 720 -4.38 -40.74 -7.81
N TRP A 721 -3.83 -41.73 -7.10
CA TRP A 721 -4.40 -43.08 -7.11
C TRP A 721 -5.75 -43.15 -6.38
N GLN A 722 -5.98 -42.31 -5.36
CA GLN A 722 -7.28 -42.18 -4.71
C GLN A 722 -8.16 -41.17 -5.46
N SER A 723 -9.24 -41.68 -6.05
CA SER A 723 -10.23 -40.87 -6.78
C SER A 723 -11.33 -40.25 -5.92
N ILE A 724 -11.28 -40.48 -4.61
CA ILE A 724 -12.18 -39.94 -3.58
C ILE A 724 -11.37 -38.92 -2.76
N PRO A 725 -11.95 -37.76 -2.42
CA PRO A 725 -13.32 -37.31 -2.67
C PRO A 725 -13.60 -36.87 -4.11
N PHE A 726 -12.56 -36.53 -4.87
CA PHE A 726 -12.66 -36.23 -6.30
C PHE A 726 -11.37 -36.64 -7.03
N ARG A 727 -11.46 -36.80 -8.35
CA ARG A 727 -10.32 -37.15 -9.18
C ARG A 727 -9.37 -35.95 -9.32
N SER A 728 -8.19 -36.06 -8.75
CA SER A 728 -7.12 -35.07 -8.88
C SER A 728 -6.10 -35.49 -9.96
N MET A 729 -5.62 -34.51 -10.70
CA MET A 729 -4.62 -34.65 -11.75
C MET A 729 -3.52 -33.62 -11.51
N ALA A 730 -2.28 -34.09 -11.42
CA ALA A 730 -1.08 -33.27 -11.26
C ALA A 730 -0.37 -33.15 -12.61
N GLU A 731 -0.07 -31.92 -12.99
CA GLU A 731 0.79 -31.59 -14.14
C GLU A 731 2.20 -31.23 -13.65
N PRO A 732 3.25 -31.51 -14.45
CA PRO A 732 4.60 -31.11 -14.10
C PRO A 732 4.78 -29.58 -14.14
N GLY A 733 5.85 -29.10 -13.53
CA GLY A 733 6.14 -27.67 -13.47
C GLY A 733 5.82 -27.04 -12.12
N LEU A 734 6.49 -25.92 -11.87
CA LEU A 734 6.40 -25.18 -10.60
C LEU A 734 5.01 -24.57 -10.46
N GLN A 735 4.39 -24.79 -9.31
CA GLN A 735 3.05 -24.31 -8.98
C GLN A 735 3.12 -23.50 -7.68
N LEU A 736 2.50 -22.32 -7.68
CA LEU A 736 2.28 -21.51 -6.49
C LEU A 736 0.79 -21.54 -6.16
N LYS A 737 0.45 -22.03 -4.97
CA LYS A 737 -0.94 -22.17 -4.51
C LYS A 737 -1.15 -21.45 -3.18
N ALA A 738 -2.36 -20.94 -2.99
CA ALA A 738 -2.87 -20.49 -1.70
C ALA A 738 -3.81 -21.58 -1.16
N VAL A 739 -3.55 -22.06 0.05
CA VAL A 739 -4.40 -22.99 0.77
C VAL A 739 -5.23 -22.19 1.76
N LYS A 740 -6.55 -22.28 1.63
CA LYS A 740 -7.52 -21.76 2.62
C LYS A 740 -8.65 -22.78 2.70
N SER A 741 -8.37 -23.87 3.38
CA SER A 741 -9.23 -25.05 3.47
C SER A 741 -10.40 -24.81 4.42
N ARG A 742 -11.58 -25.30 4.02
CA ARG A 742 -12.77 -25.35 4.89
C ARG A 742 -12.89 -26.67 5.64
N THR A 743 -12.21 -27.71 5.16
CA THR A 743 -12.27 -29.05 5.75
C THR A 743 -11.09 -29.33 6.66
N GLY A 744 -9.97 -28.63 6.46
CA GLY A 744 -8.71 -28.88 7.14
C GLY A 744 -8.00 -30.13 6.63
N PRO A 745 -7.00 -30.62 7.37
CA PRO A 745 -6.29 -31.85 7.06
C PRO A 745 -7.22 -33.04 6.81
N GLY A 746 -6.96 -33.79 5.74
CA GLY A 746 -7.73 -34.97 5.35
C GLY A 746 -7.86 -35.15 3.83
N GLU A 747 -8.79 -36.01 3.42
CA GLU A 747 -8.88 -36.48 2.03
C GLU A 747 -9.15 -35.36 1.01
N PHE A 748 -9.94 -34.34 1.39
CA PHE A 748 -10.29 -33.22 0.50
C PHE A 748 -9.07 -32.34 0.21
N LEU A 749 -8.41 -31.86 1.27
CA LEU A 749 -7.21 -31.04 1.16
C LEU A 749 -6.08 -31.80 0.46
N ARG A 750 -5.87 -33.08 0.78
CA ARG A 750 -4.92 -33.96 0.08
C ARG A 750 -5.11 -33.97 -1.43
N ASN A 751 -6.33 -34.27 -1.89
CA ASN A 751 -6.62 -34.34 -3.31
C ASN A 751 -6.53 -32.95 -3.98
N ALA A 752 -6.89 -31.88 -3.26
CA ALA A 752 -6.78 -30.51 -3.73
C ALA A 752 -5.32 -30.07 -3.90
N LEU A 753 -4.44 -30.42 -2.96
CA LEU A 753 -3.00 -30.16 -3.04
C LEU A 753 -2.38 -30.88 -4.23
N TRP A 754 -2.73 -32.15 -4.47
CA TRP A 754 -2.25 -32.88 -5.64
C TRP A 754 -2.73 -32.27 -6.95
N HIS A 755 -3.98 -31.81 -7.00
CA HIS A 755 -4.59 -31.32 -8.22
C HIS A 755 -3.95 -30.01 -8.72
N THR A 756 -3.57 -29.98 -10.00
CA THR A 756 -3.17 -28.75 -10.67
C THR A 756 -4.40 -27.96 -11.10
N GLY A 757 -4.79 -26.97 -10.29
CA GLY A 757 -5.92 -26.09 -10.55
C GLY A 757 -6.57 -25.60 -9.25
N ASP A 758 -7.67 -24.87 -9.40
CA ASP A 758 -8.49 -24.44 -8.27
C ASP A 758 -9.38 -25.59 -7.79
N THR A 759 -9.49 -25.74 -6.48
CA THR A 759 -10.46 -26.60 -5.81
C THR A 759 -11.28 -25.74 -4.86
N ASP A 760 -12.57 -25.58 -5.17
CA ASP A 760 -13.47 -24.66 -4.46
C ASP A 760 -13.50 -24.91 -2.94
N GLY A 761 -13.08 -23.91 -2.17
CA GLY A 761 -13.06 -23.96 -0.70
C GLY A 761 -11.90 -24.75 -0.10
N GLU A 762 -10.91 -25.14 -0.90
CA GLU A 762 -9.72 -25.87 -0.46
C GLU A 762 -8.43 -25.14 -0.87
N VAL A 763 -8.13 -25.11 -2.18
CA VAL A 763 -6.84 -24.65 -2.71
C VAL A 763 -7.07 -23.82 -3.98
N LYS A 764 -6.34 -22.72 -4.11
CA LYS A 764 -6.36 -21.82 -5.29
C LYS A 764 -4.99 -21.78 -5.95
N LEU A 765 -4.93 -22.01 -7.25
CA LEU A 765 -3.70 -21.91 -8.03
C LEU A 765 -3.44 -20.46 -8.41
N LEU A 766 -2.45 -19.83 -7.81
CA LEU A 766 -2.10 -18.42 -8.06
C LEU A 766 -1.25 -18.27 -9.32
N TRP A 767 -0.31 -19.20 -9.52
CA TRP A 767 0.58 -19.20 -10.67
C TRP A 767 1.08 -20.61 -10.97
N LYS A 768 1.35 -20.87 -12.25
CA LYS A 768 1.98 -22.09 -12.73
C LYS A 768 2.98 -21.77 -13.84
N ASP A 769 4.11 -22.45 -13.83
CA ASP A 769 5.11 -22.32 -14.88
C ASP A 769 4.51 -22.67 -16.26
N PRO A 770 4.46 -21.70 -17.20
CA PRO A 770 3.90 -21.94 -18.53
C PRO A 770 4.69 -22.94 -19.37
N ARG A 771 5.94 -23.25 -19.00
CA ARG A 771 6.78 -24.23 -19.70
C ARG A 771 6.35 -25.66 -19.40
N ASN A 772 5.69 -25.90 -18.26
CA ASN A 772 5.23 -27.23 -17.83
C ASN A 772 6.37 -28.27 -17.78
N VAL A 773 7.53 -27.86 -17.24
CA VAL A 773 8.74 -28.69 -17.14
C VAL A 773 8.95 -29.12 -15.69
N GLY A 774 9.00 -30.42 -15.45
CA GLY A 774 9.31 -30.99 -14.15
C GLY A 774 10.79 -30.89 -13.78
N TRP A 775 11.10 -31.15 -12.51
CA TRP A 775 12.48 -31.24 -12.03
C TRP A 775 13.21 -32.45 -12.62
N GLN A 776 14.53 -32.37 -12.71
CA GLN A 776 15.38 -33.47 -13.19
C GLN A 776 16.07 -34.18 -12.01
N ASP A 777 16.26 -35.49 -12.15
CA ASP A 777 16.96 -36.32 -11.16
C ASP A 777 18.36 -35.76 -10.87
N LYS A 778 18.78 -35.78 -9.60
CA LYS A 778 20.13 -35.39 -9.16
C LYS A 778 20.59 -34.04 -9.72
N THR A 779 19.66 -33.11 -9.85
CA THR A 779 19.90 -31.77 -10.37
C THR A 779 19.54 -30.75 -9.31
N SER A 780 20.44 -29.80 -9.06
CA SER A 780 20.24 -28.74 -8.07
C SER A 780 19.58 -27.52 -8.69
N TYR A 781 18.59 -26.99 -7.96
CA TYR A 781 17.87 -25.78 -8.31
C TYR A 781 17.88 -24.80 -7.13
N ARG A 782 18.04 -23.51 -7.38
CA ARG A 782 17.89 -22.48 -6.34
C ARG A 782 16.54 -21.81 -6.48
N TRP A 783 15.74 -21.77 -5.43
CA TRP A 783 14.54 -20.94 -5.38
C TRP A 783 14.83 -19.63 -4.64
N GLN A 784 14.10 -18.58 -5.02
CA GLN A 784 14.05 -17.32 -4.29
C GLN A 784 12.60 -16.85 -4.20
N LEU A 785 12.10 -16.73 -2.97
CA LEU A 785 10.80 -16.18 -2.62
C LEU A 785 10.99 -14.75 -2.10
N ILE A 786 10.12 -13.85 -2.55
CA ILE A 786 9.94 -12.51 -2.00
C ILE A 786 8.46 -12.38 -1.62
N HIS A 787 8.17 -12.21 -0.34
CA HIS A 787 6.82 -12.07 0.18
C HIS A 787 6.67 -10.76 0.97
N ARG A 788 5.68 -9.93 0.60
CA ARG A 788 5.31 -8.68 1.29
C ARG A 788 3.79 -8.66 1.54
N PRO A 789 3.31 -9.29 2.62
CA PRO A 789 1.88 -9.43 2.90
C PRO A 789 1.15 -8.11 3.20
N GLN A 790 1.84 -7.06 3.64
CA GLN A 790 1.29 -5.71 3.79
C GLN A 790 0.61 -5.20 2.50
N VAL A 791 1.12 -5.62 1.33
CA VAL A 791 0.55 -5.31 0.01
C VAL A 791 0.14 -6.57 -0.80
N GLY A 792 0.29 -7.76 -0.21
CA GLY A 792 0.05 -9.05 -0.84
C GLY A 792 1.02 -9.41 -1.97
N TYR A 793 2.22 -8.82 -2.00
CA TYR A 793 3.20 -9.09 -3.07
C TYR A 793 3.83 -10.46 -2.86
N ILE A 794 3.80 -11.30 -3.88
CA ILE A 794 4.49 -12.58 -3.93
C ILE A 794 5.29 -12.65 -5.23
N ARG A 795 6.55 -13.08 -5.14
CA ARG A 795 7.35 -13.43 -6.32
C ARG A 795 8.24 -14.62 -6.02
N VAL A 796 8.22 -15.59 -6.93
CA VAL A 796 9.05 -16.79 -6.89
C VAL A 796 9.92 -16.85 -8.14
N LYS A 797 11.23 -16.98 -7.95
CA LYS A 797 12.20 -17.24 -9.00
C LYS A 797 12.84 -18.60 -8.79
N LEU A 798 13.18 -19.27 -9.88
CA LEU A 798 13.85 -20.55 -9.87
C LEU A 798 15.03 -20.52 -10.83
N TYR A 799 16.17 -21.06 -10.39
CA TYR A 799 17.40 -21.14 -11.17
C TYR A 799 17.83 -22.60 -11.30
N GLU A 800 18.35 -22.97 -12.47
CA GLU A 800 19.03 -24.24 -12.75
C GLU A 800 20.49 -23.90 -13.08
N GLY A 801 21.42 -24.28 -12.19
CA GLY A 801 22.78 -23.74 -12.21
C GLY A 801 22.77 -22.21 -12.16
N THR A 802 23.31 -21.55 -13.19
CA THR A 802 23.37 -20.08 -13.27
C THR A 802 22.18 -19.45 -14.00
N GLU A 803 21.35 -20.23 -14.68
CA GLU A 803 20.26 -19.71 -15.52
C GLU A 803 18.96 -19.62 -14.74
N MET A 804 18.30 -18.46 -14.78
CA MET A 804 16.94 -18.32 -14.26
C MET A 804 15.97 -19.04 -15.21
N VAL A 805 15.39 -20.13 -14.74
CA VAL A 805 14.50 -20.99 -15.52
C VAL A 805 13.03 -20.57 -15.37
N ALA A 806 12.60 -20.12 -14.19
CA ALA A 806 11.23 -19.65 -13.96
C ALA A 806 11.18 -18.36 -13.16
N ASP A 807 10.20 -17.50 -13.46
CA ASP A 807 9.86 -16.29 -12.70
C ASP A 807 8.34 -16.14 -12.72
N SER A 808 7.73 -16.11 -11.53
CA SER A 808 6.29 -15.90 -11.39
C SER A 808 5.85 -14.49 -11.83
N ASN A 809 6.80 -13.56 -11.93
CA ASN A 809 6.57 -12.12 -11.89
C ASN A 809 5.83 -11.74 -10.60
N VAL A 810 5.22 -10.55 -10.59
CA VAL A 810 4.42 -10.06 -9.47
C VAL A 810 3.09 -10.80 -9.42
N VAL A 811 2.91 -11.61 -8.39
CA VAL A 811 1.64 -12.20 -7.98
C VAL A 811 1.11 -11.37 -6.80
N ILE A 812 -0.20 -11.10 -6.79
CA ILE A 812 -0.85 -10.35 -5.71
C ILE A 812 -1.93 -11.23 -5.10
N ASP A 813 -1.75 -11.59 -3.83
CA ASP A 813 -2.72 -12.34 -3.03
C ASP A 813 -2.57 -11.92 -1.55
N THR A 814 -3.68 -11.86 -0.82
CA THR A 814 -3.73 -11.38 0.58
C THR A 814 -4.46 -12.36 1.48
N SER A 815 -4.52 -13.64 1.10
CA SER A 815 -5.21 -14.67 1.87
C SER A 815 -4.55 -14.95 3.22
N MET A 816 -3.22 -14.86 3.31
CA MET A 816 -2.46 -14.96 4.55
C MET A 816 -1.54 -13.73 4.62
N ARG A 817 -1.58 -12.97 5.72
CA ARG A 817 -0.87 -11.69 5.85
C ARG A 817 0.42 -11.77 6.66
N GLY A 818 1.13 -12.88 6.49
CA GLY A 818 2.37 -13.20 7.17
C GLY A 818 2.31 -14.64 7.64
N GLY A 819 3.24 -15.03 8.51
CA GLY A 819 3.26 -16.35 9.14
C GLY A 819 4.60 -17.06 8.98
N ARG A 820 4.61 -18.37 9.23
CA ARG A 820 5.81 -19.19 9.36
C ARG A 820 6.30 -19.73 8.01
N LEU A 821 7.57 -20.15 7.99
CA LEU A 821 8.24 -20.78 6.84
C LEU A 821 8.41 -22.28 7.03
N GLY A 822 8.56 -23.04 5.95
CA GLY A 822 8.74 -24.48 6.03
C GLY A 822 9.07 -25.16 4.71
N VAL A 823 9.35 -26.46 4.77
CA VAL A 823 9.63 -27.32 3.60
C VAL A 823 8.53 -28.37 3.42
N PHE A 824 8.22 -28.71 2.17
CA PHE A 824 7.04 -29.50 1.82
C PHE A 824 7.39 -30.71 0.96
N CYS A 825 6.90 -31.89 1.36
CA CYS A 825 6.97 -33.10 0.55
C CYS A 825 5.62 -33.81 0.46
N PHE A 826 5.34 -34.38 -0.70
CA PHE A 826 4.17 -35.21 -0.92
C PHE A 826 4.58 -36.35 -1.84
N SER A 827 4.77 -37.54 -1.24
CA SER A 827 5.07 -38.81 -1.93
C SER A 827 6.41 -38.84 -2.66
N GLN A 828 7.37 -38.03 -2.25
CA GLN A 828 8.73 -38.03 -2.80
C GLN A 828 9.77 -38.26 -1.71
N GLU A 829 10.70 -39.18 -1.95
CA GLU A 829 11.82 -39.54 -1.07
C GLU A 829 13.13 -38.85 -1.47
N ASN A 830 14.11 -38.85 -0.55
CA ASN A 830 15.49 -38.40 -0.78
C ASN A 830 15.61 -36.95 -1.29
N ILE A 831 14.79 -36.07 -0.74
CA ILE A 831 14.84 -34.64 -1.01
C ILE A 831 15.83 -33.97 -0.05
N ILE A 832 16.65 -33.09 -0.62
CA ILE A 832 17.59 -32.23 0.10
C ILE A 832 17.13 -30.78 -0.10
N TRP A 833 16.85 -30.09 1.01
CA TRP A 833 16.70 -28.64 1.05
C TRP A 833 17.95 -28.06 1.70
N SER A 834 18.90 -27.64 0.87
CA SER A 834 20.24 -27.23 1.29
C SER A 834 20.40 -25.70 1.27
N ASN A 835 21.33 -25.19 2.07
CA ASN A 835 21.68 -23.76 2.13
C ASN A 835 20.44 -22.86 2.26
N LEU A 836 19.53 -23.23 3.17
CA LEU A 836 18.32 -22.45 3.46
C LEU A 836 18.71 -21.11 4.06
N ARG A 837 18.10 -20.03 3.59
CA ARG A 837 18.29 -18.68 4.11
C ARG A 837 16.97 -17.93 4.05
N TYR A 838 16.55 -17.38 5.17
CA TYR A 838 15.53 -16.33 5.18
C TYR A 838 16.16 -14.99 5.57
N ARG A 839 15.42 -13.89 5.36
CA ARG A 839 15.74 -12.54 5.83
C ARG A 839 14.46 -11.74 6.06
N CYS A 840 14.35 -11.08 7.20
CA CYS A 840 13.27 -10.13 7.43
C CYS A 840 13.44 -8.94 6.48
N ASN A 841 12.40 -8.63 5.72
CA ASN A 841 12.44 -7.54 4.76
C ASN A 841 11.03 -7.04 4.44
N ASP A 842 10.67 -5.87 4.98
CA ASP A 842 9.39 -5.23 4.74
C ASP A 842 9.42 -4.20 3.59
N THR A 843 10.58 -3.98 2.98
CA THR A 843 10.71 -3.04 1.87
C THR A 843 10.00 -3.59 0.63
N VAL A 844 8.94 -2.91 0.19
CA VAL A 844 8.16 -3.30 -0.99
C VAL A 844 8.99 -3.10 -2.28
N PRO A 845 9.16 -4.12 -3.13
CA PRO A 845 9.92 -4.01 -4.37
C PRO A 845 9.40 -2.94 -5.35
N GLU A 846 10.30 -2.27 -6.07
CA GLU A 846 9.96 -1.18 -7.01
C GLU A 846 9.02 -1.60 -8.14
N ASP A 847 9.12 -2.86 -8.58
CA ASP A 847 8.31 -3.40 -9.67
C ASP A 847 6.81 -3.55 -9.31
N PHE A 848 6.48 -3.56 -8.01
CA PHE A 848 5.09 -3.50 -7.53
C PHE A 848 4.37 -2.23 -8.03
N SER A 849 4.99 -1.06 -7.89
CA SER A 849 4.43 0.22 -8.33
C SER A 849 4.20 0.24 -9.85
N THR A 850 5.09 -0.39 -10.61
CA THR A 850 4.98 -0.51 -12.06
C THR A 850 3.84 -1.44 -12.45
N HIS A 851 3.76 -2.62 -11.82
CA HIS A 851 2.69 -3.59 -12.05
C HIS A 851 1.31 -3.00 -11.71
N ARG A 852 1.17 -2.35 -10.55
CA ARG A 852 -0.08 -1.71 -10.12
C ARG A 852 -0.57 -0.67 -11.14
N LYS A 853 0.34 0.13 -11.71
CA LYS A 853 0.00 1.08 -12.78
C LYS A 853 -0.50 0.37 -14.05
N GLN A 854 0.13 -0.74 -14.44
CA GLN A 854 -0.28 -1.51 -15.62
C GLN A 854 -1.68 -2.12 -15.45
N VAL A 855 -1.99 -2.70 -14.29
CA VAL A 855 -3.32 -3.26 -13.98
C VAL A 855 -4.39 -2.17 -13.97
N LEU A 856 -4.13 -1.02 -13.33
CA LEU A 856 -5.07 0.11 -13.30
C LEU A 856 -5.35 0.71 -14.70
N MET A 857 -4.40 0.60 -15.63
CA MET A 857 -4.61 1.01 -17.03
C MET A 857 -5.51 0.01 -17.78
N HIS A 858 -5.41 -1.29 -17.51
CA HIS A 858 -6.24 -2.32 -18.15
C HIS A 858 -7.70 -2.29 -17.67
N ILE A 859 -7.97 -1.88 -16.43
CA ILE A 859 -9.35 -1.75 -15.90
C ILE A 859 -10.10 -0.53 -16.48
N LYS A 860 -9.37 0.44 -17.07
CA LYS A 860 -9.95 1.66 -17.67
C LYS A 860 -10.28 1.53 -19.16
N VAL A 861 -10.02 0.38 -19.78
CA VAL A 861 -10.40 0.04 -21.17
C VAL A 861 -11.57 -0.92 -21.15
#